data_AF-A0A8T6CAD8-F1
#
_entry.id   AF-A0A8T6CAD8-F1
#
_cell.length_a   1.000
_cell.length_b   1.000
_cell.length_c   1.000
_cell.angle_alpha   90.00
_cell.angle_beta   90.00
_cell.angle_gamma   90.00
#
_symmetry.space_group_name_H-M   'P 1'
#
loop_
_entity.id
_entity.type
_entity.pdbx_description
1 polymer ?
#
loop_
_entity_poly.entity_id
_entity_poly.type
_entity_poly.pdbx_seq_one_letter_code
_entity_poly.pdbx_strand_id
1 'polypeptide(L)'
;VKSGGEAAELANEFFTQADAHVLLLSATPYKPFTYAEEAADGGGHYEDFLKTLEFLAHSEEPVESLRLDLDALRQAALSGEPTGAIRDRVQAQLRRWIGRTERPVAARRTTTFDTPGEASRVRAEDFTGYVALQHVANEVSAPLSVEYWKSSPYFLNFLTGYRVGEHVRDAMKVPEQRARLLPLFGGAQRIAKSDVEDFRALEWANPRMRVLAEETLEPGWWRLLWMPPSLPYHQPGGPYASVDPTAITKQLIFSSWVAAPSAIASLLSYEVGRRIFVGSRESENTPAARAAISSRLDYRMADERPASMSALAVFWPQPALARATDPLDAAREHTEPPSVERLLEWARSRVEPLVGPAGETSSTMSAAWHWFAPIATERGGPRARELLEARRSTLVEAMVGASPEDGQADVPRALDAHVEQALRALADWAPDSERPADLLATSALLGVGAPGNIAWRALSRLRRPDDQVSGLGHWRAAAVLASGLRSLFMRPDAMFLLDSVYTGSGSQGDEDGAYWRRVARYCVDGGLQAVLDEYIHHLAGESGVDTTTDDGLAALAAAARRAMAIRESVYRATDIDNFDGEGIAFPSRYALRFGSARHTQDEARLPEVRAAFNSPFWPFVLATTSVGQEGIDFHWWCHSIVHWNLPGNPVDFEQREGRVDRYKGHAIRKNVAAAHRSAALAPGVGDPWTAVFEAAAAEDDRDLGDLTPYWIYPGDAQLQRRIMALPLSRDEERWARLQDSLALYRLAFGQPRQEDMIAALQRRGVTAEQERIDELRIDLRPPTTSGS
;
A
#
# COMPACT_ATOMS: atom_id res chain seq x y z
N VAL A 1 -10.06 -41.81 -17.64
CA VAL A 1 -9.50 -41.77 -16.28
C VAL A 1 -8.48 -42.89 -16.10
N LYS A 2 -7.19 -42.60 -16.30
CA LYS A 2 -6.09 -43.49 -15.90
C LYS A 2 -5.01 -42.60 -15.30
N SER A 3 -4.66 -42.87 -14.03
CA SER A 3 -3.59 -42.27 -13.21
C SER A 3 -3.90 -41.03 -12.34
N GLY A 4 -4.98 -41.03 -11.56
CA GLY A 4 -5.12 -40.10 -10.43
C GLY A 4 -5.58 -40.87 -9.19
N GLY A 5 -4.94 -40.69 -8.03
CA GLY A 5 -5.31 -41.38 -6.78
C GLY A 5 -6.68 -40.96 -6.24
N GLU A 6 -7.02 -41.35 -5.01
CA GLU A 6 -8.32 -41.08 -4.35
C GLU A 6 -8.80 -39.62 -4.47
N ALA A 7 -7.89 -38.64 -4.40
CA ALA A 7 -8.23 -37.23 -4.56
C ALA A 7 -8.78 -36.87 -5.96
N ALA A 8 -8.30 -37.54 -7.02
CA ALA A 8 -8.78 -37.34 -8.38
C ALA A 8 -10.15 -38.01 -8.60
N GLU A 9 -10.38 -39.16 -7.97
CA GLU A 9 -11.69 -39.83 -8.00
C GLU A 9 -12.74 -38.97 -7.27
N LEU A 10 -12.42 -38.45 -6.09
CA LEU A 10 -13.29 -37.54 -5.34
C LEU A 10 -13.58 -36.25 -6.11
N ALA A 11 -12.56 -35.65 -6.73
CA ALA A 11 -12.75 -34.46 -7.57
C ALA A 11 -13.65 -34.77 -8.77
N ASN A 12 -13.46 -35.92 -9.43
CA ASN A 12 -14.30 -36.33 -10.54
C ASN A 12 -15.75 -36.55 -10.11
N GLU A 13 -15.99 -37.20 -8.98
CA GLU A 13 -17.33 -37.40 -8.41
C GLU A 13 -18.01 -36.08 -8.04
N PHE A 14 -17.24 -35.10 -7.54
CA PHE A 14 -17.72 -33.74 -7.26
C PHE A 14 -18.08 -32.95 -8.54
N PHE A 15 -17.25 -33.02 -9.58
CA PHE A 15 -17.45 -32.26 -10.83
C PHE A 15 -18.41 -32.90 -11.83
N THR A 16 -18.79 -34.17 -11.66
CA THR A 16 -19.69 -34.90 -12.57
C THR A 16 -21.10 -35.10 -12.03
N GLN A 17 -21.48 -34.40 -10.95
CA GLN A 17 -22.84 -34.47 -10.41
C GLN A 17 -23.86 -33.93 -11.41
N ALA A 18 -24.83 -34.77 -11.79
CA ALA A 18 -25.82 -34.45 -12.82
C ALA A 18 -26.75 -33.29 -12.46
N ASP A 19 -26.96 -33.04 -11.16
CA ASP A 19 -27.86 -32.00 -10.63
C ASP A 19 -27.14 -30.68 -10.30
N ALA A 20 -25.83 -30.57 -10.57
CA ALA A 20 -25.02 -29.40 -10.24
C ALA A 20 -24.26 -28.87 -11.47
N HIS A 21 -24.25 -27.55 -11.63
CA HIS A 21 -23.44 -26.88 -12.65
C HIS A 21 -22.11 -26.38 -12.05
N VAL A 22 -21.02 -26.58 -12.77
CA VAL A 22 -19.69 -26.10 -12.37
C VAL A 22 -19.49 -24.67 -12.88
N LEU A 23 -19.31 -23.71 -11.98
CA LEU A 23 -18.89 -22.35 -12.30
C LEU A 23 -17.41 -22.15 -11.94
N LEU A 24 -16.56 -22.01 -12.95
CA LEU A 24 -15.13 -21.74 -12.76
C LEU A 24 -14.85 -20.23 -12.81
N LEU A 25 -14.66 -19.62 -11.65
CA LEU A 25 -14.22 -18.23 -11.52
C LEU A 25 -12.69 -18.17 -11.49
N SER A 26 -12.05 -18.10 -12.65
CA SER A 26 -10.60 -17.96 -12.77
C SER A 26 -10.23 -16.81 -13.69
N ALA A 27 -9.19 -16.06 -13.31
CA ALA A 27 -8.63 -15.01 -14.18
C ALA A 27 -7.94 -15.62 -15.43
N THR A 28 -7.27 -16.77 -15.26
CA THR A 28 -6.61 -17.55 -16.33
C THR A 28 -6.41 -19.00 -15.86
N PRO A 29 -7.32 -19.95 -16.16
CA PRO A 29 -7.21 -21.34 -15.70
C PRO A 29 -6.12 -22.15 -16.43
N TYR A 30 -5.50 -21.55 -17.43
CA TYR A 30 -4.38 -22.07 -18.22
C TYR A 30 -3.41 -20.92 -18.47
N LYS A 31 -2.15 -21.23 -18.83
CA LYS A 31 -1.16 -20.19 -19.21
C LYS A 31 -1.71 -19.41 -20.39
N PRO A 32 -1.93 -18.09 -20.31
CA PRO A 32 -2.59 -17.30 -21.36
C PRO A 32 -1.69 -17.02 -22.59
N PHE A 33 -0.36 -17.14 -22.42
CA PHE A 33 0.62 -17.00 -23.49
C PHE A 33 1.83 -17.91 -23.21
N THR A 34 2.44 -18.47 -24.25
CA THR A 34 3.63 -19.33 -24.13
C THR A 34 4.62 -19.00 -25.25
N TYR A 35 5.89 -18.78 -24.90
CA TYR A 35 6.97 -18.60 -25.86
C TYR A 35 7.26 -19.90 -26.63
N ALA A 36 7.76 -19.79 -27.86
CA ALA A 36 8.10 -20.97 -28.65
C ALA A 36 9.16 -21.86 -27.96
N GLU A 37 10.08 -21.26 -27.22
CA GLU A 37 11.10 -21.95 -26.43
C GLU A 37 10.48 -22.69 -25.22
N GLU A 38 9.51 -22.09 -24.53
CA GLU A 38 8.81 -22.71 -23.39
C GLU A 38 7.87 -23.84 -23.84
N ALA A 39 7.30 -23.75 -25.04
CA ALA A 39 6.48 -24.80 -25.61
C ALA A 39 7.28 -26.07 -25.93
N ALA A 40 8.61 -25.97 -26.13
CA ALA A 40 9.49 -27.10 -26.40
C ALA A 40 9.78 -27.95 -25.15
N ASP A 41 9.69 -27.38 -23.95
CA ASP A 41 9.94 -28.05 -22.67
C ASP A 41 8.67 -28.72 -22.07
N GLY A 42 7.52 -28.64 -22.77
CA GLY A 42 6.25 -29.26 -22.40
C GLY A 42 5.31 -28.35 -21.58
N GLY A 43 4.00 -28.39 -21.87
CA GLY A 43 2.95 -27.61 -21.18
C GLY A 43 2.65 -26.25 -21.82
N GLY A 44 2.14 -26.26 -23.06
CA GLY A 44 1.79 -25.04 -23.80
C GLY A 44 0.35 -24.58 -23.61
N HIS A 45 0.12 -23.25 -23.62
CA HIS A 45 -1.19 -22.55 -23.55
C HIS A 45 -2.32 -23.32 -24.26
N TYR A 46 -2.06 -23.74 -25.51
CA TYR A 46 -3.08 -24.29 -26.38
C TYR A 46 -3.59 -25.66 -25.89
N GLU A 47 -2.71 -26.52 -25.39
CA GLU A 47 -3.12 -27.82 -24.85
C GLU A 47 -3.90 -27.65 -23.56
N ASP A 48 -3.45 -26.76 -22.67
CA ASP A 48 -4.13 -26.50 -21.40
C ASP A 48 -5.49 -25.82 -21.60
N PHE A 49 -5.59 -24.93 -22.60
CA PHE A 49 -6.85 -24.32 -23.04
C PHE A 49 -7.85 -25.37 -23.53
N LEU A 50 -7.44 -26.26 -24.43
CA LEU A 50 -8.31 -27.32 -24.95
C LEU A 50 -8.73 -28.29 -23.85
N LYS A 51 -7.80 -28.73 -23.00
CA LYS A 51 -8.12 -29.59 -21.84
C LYS A 51 -9.13 -28.95 -20.89
N THR A 52 -9.01 -27.64 -20.66
CA THR A 52 -9.97 -26.89 -19.84
C THR A 52 -11.36 -26.90 -20.49
N LEU A 53 -11.43 -26.72 -21.81
CA LEU A 53 -12.69 -26.77 -22.54
C LEU A 53 -13.29 -28.17 -22.59
N GLU A 54 -12.49 -29.22 -22.78
CA GLU A 54 -12.93 -30.62 -22.72
C GLU A 54 -13.54 -30.95 -21.35
N PHE A 55 -12.89 -30.46 -20.29
CA PHE A 55 -13.39 -30.59 -18.93
C PHE A 55 -14.76 -29.89 -18.76
N LEU A 56 -14.90 -28.65 -19.22
CA LEU A 56 -16.15 -27.87 -19.11
C LEU A 56 -17.27 -28.39 -20.04
N ALA A 57 -16.92 -28.92 -21.21
CA ALA A 57 -17.87 -29.45 -22.18
C ALA A 57 -18.36 -30.87 -21.82
N HIS A 58 -17.68 -31.56 -20.90
CA HIS A 58 -17.87 -32.97 -20.57
C HIS A 58 -17.86 -33.89 -21.82
N SER A 59 -17.21 -33.44 -22.91
CA SER A 59 -17.16 -34.14 -24.20
C SER A 59 -16.03 -33.59 -25.08
N GLU A 60 -15.35 -34.47 -25.81
CA GLU A 60 -14.29 -34.11 -26.77
C GLU A 60 -14.85 -33.60 -28.11
N GLU A 61 -16.03 -34.06 -28.52
CA GLU A 61 -16.60 -33.79 -29.86
C GLU A 61 -16.87 -32.29 -30.14
N PRO A 62 -17.44 -31.51 -29.21
CA PRO A 62 -17.60 -30.07 -29.39
C PRO A 62 -16.26 -29.30 -29.44
N VAL A 63 -15.23 -29.83 -28.77
CA VAL A 63 -13.91 -29.17 -28.70
C VAL A 63 -13.10 -29.42 -29.96
N GLU A 64 -13.22 -30.59 -30.59
CA GLU A 64 -12.60 -30.87 -31.90
C GLU A 64 -13.15 -29.97 -33.01
N SER A 65 -14.46 -29.72 -33.03
CA SER A 65 -15.08 -28.74 -33.95
C SER A 65 -14.48 -27.35 -33.77
N LEU A 66 -14.37 -26.90 -32.51
CA LEU A 66 -13.75 -25.62 -32.18
C LEU A 66 -12.27 -25.57 -32.58
N ARG A 67 -11.53 -26.67 -32.40
CA ARG A 67 -10.11 -26.80 -32.78
C ARG A 67 -9.91 -26.54 -34.28
N LEU A 68 -10.78 -27.10 -35.12
CA LEU A 68 -10.77 -26.88 -36.58
C LEU A 68 -11.06 -25.42 -36.93
N ASP A 69 -12.03 -24.81 -36.25
CA ASP A 69 -12.41 -23.42 -36.49
C ASP A 69 -11.35 -22.42 -36.04
N LEU A 70 -10.65 -22.70 -34.93
CA LEU A 70 -9.50 -21.92 -34.48
C LEU A 70 -8.36 -21.97 -35.49
N ASP A 71 -8.05 -23.16 -36.04
CA ASP A 71 -7.02 -23.29 -37.08
C ASP A 71 -7.42 -22.58 -38.38
N ALA A 72 -8.68 -22.69 -38.81
CA ALA A 72 -9.20 -21.96 -39.95
C ALA A 72 -9.12 -20.44 -39.76
N LEU A 73 -9.45 -19.95 -38.55
CA LEU A 73 -9.33 -18.53 -38.20
C LEU A 73 -7.88 -18.07 -38.28
N ARG A 74 -6.94 -18.88 -37.77
CA ARG A 74 -5.50 -18.60 -37.83
C ARG A 74 -5.00 -18.52 -39.26
N GLN A 75 -5.35 -19.49 -40.10
CA GLN A 75 -4.94 -19.49 -41.51
C GLN A 75 -5.48 -18.28 -42.25
N ALA A 76 -6.78 -17.98 -42.09
CA ALA A 76 -7.41 -16.80 -42.70
C ALA A 76 -6.76 -15.49 -42.23
N ALA A 77 -6.45 -15.37 -40.92
CA ALA A 77 -5.76 -14.21 -40.38
C ALA A 77 -4.32 -14.08 -40.93
N LEU A 78 -3.60 -15.19 -41.10
CA LEU A 78 -2.24 -15.22 -41.64
C LEU A 78 -2.18 -14.98 -43.16
N SER A 79 -3.20 -15.39 -43.91
CA SER A 79 -3.33 -15.15 -45.36
C SER A 79 -4.01 -13.80 -45.67
N GLY A 80 -4.74 -13.21 -44.70
CA GLY A 80 -5.47 -11.94 -44.82
C GLY A 80 -6.77 -12.08 -45.59
N GLU A 81 -7.33 -13.28 -45.53
CA GLU A 81 -8.68 -13.54 -45.98
C GLU A 81 -9.70 -13.00 -44.97
N PRO A 82 -10.96 -12.76 -45.37
CA PRO A 82 -12.01 -12.32 -44.47
C PRO A 82 -12.22 -13.30 -43.30
N THR A 83 -12.04 -12.82 -42.07
CA THR A 83 -12.13 -13.64 -40.86
C THR A 83 -13.47 -13.60 -40.15
N GLY A 84 -14.33 -12.62 -40.44
CA GLY A 84 -15.54 -12.33 -39.67
C GLY A 84 -16.46 -13.53 -39.45
N ALA A 85 -16.81 -14.27 -40.51
CA ALA A 85 -17.71 -15.43 -40.40
C ALA A 85 -17.09 -16.60 -39.59
N ILE A 86 -15.78 -16.81 -39.71
CA ILE A 86 -15.07 -17.87 -38.96
C ILE A 86 -14.96 -17.46 -37.49
N ARG A 87 -14.59 -16.19 -37.22
CA ARG A 87 -14.56 -15.59 -35.88
C ARG A 87 -15.92 -15.73 -35.19
N ASP A 88 -17.01 -15.40 -35.87
CA ASP A 88 -18.35 -15.46 -35.28
C ASP A 88 -18.76 -16.88 -34.90
N ARG A 89 -18.34 -17.87 -35.70
CA ARG A 89 -18.55 -19.30 -35.39
C ARG A 89 -17.71 -19.76 -34.19
N VAL A 90 -16.46 -19.31 -34.08
CA VAL A 90 -15.60 -19.55 -32.91
C VAL A 90 -16.21 -18.92 -31.66
N GLN A 91 -16.64 -17.66 -31.74
CA GLN A 91 -17.31 -16.95 -30.64
C GLN A 91 -18.57 -17.68 -30.15
N ALA A 92 -19.44 -18.09 -31.08
CA ALA A 92 -20.68 -18.78 -30.73
C ALA A 92 -20.45 -20.12 -30.03
N GLN A 93 -19.36 -20.83 -30.38
CA GLN A 93 -18.97 -22.06 -29.68
C GLN A 93 -18.40 -21.76 -28.29
N LEU A 94 -17.44 -20.83 -28.18
CA LEU A 94 -16.81 -20.48 -26.92
C LEU A 94 -17.79 -19.91 -25.89
N ARG A 95 -18.78 -19.11 -26.31
CA ARG A 95 -19.81 -18.53 -25.43
C ARG A 95 -20.71 -19.55 -24.75
N ARG A 96 -20.66 -20.83 -25.14
CA ARG A 96 -21.36 -21.92 -24.43
C ARG A 96 -20.73 -22.23 -23.08
N TRP A 97 -19.45 -21.93 -22.91
CA TRP A 97 -18.67 -22.30 -21.72
C TRP A 97 -17.95 -21.11 -21.09
N ILE A 98 -17.68 -20.04 -21.84
CA ILE A 98 -16.91 -18.89 -21.38
C ILE A 98 -17.75 -17.61 -21.53
N GLY A 99 -17.94 -16.90 -20.42
CA GLY A 99 -18.42 -15.52 -20.39
C GLY A 99 -17.32 -14.61 -19.87
N ARG A 100 -17.10 -13.47 -20.52
CA ARG A 100 -16.10 -12.48 -20.10
C ARG A 100 -16.62 -11.05 -20.26
N THR A 101 -16.49 -10.26 -19.20
CA THR A 101 -16.69 -8.81 -19.27
C THR A 101 -15.37 -8.15 -19.65
N GLU A 102 -15.36 -7.40 -20.75
CA GLU A 102 -14.18 -6.69 -21.23
C GLU A 102 -14.25 -5.21 -20.89
N ARG A 103 -13.11 -4.60 -20.56
CA ARG A 103 -13.01 -3.15 -20.38
C ARG A 103 -13.30 -2.44 -21.71
N PRO A 104 -14.21 -1.45 -21.75
CA PRO A 104 -14.44 -0.62 -22.93
C PRO A 104 -13.13 -0.02 -23.43
N VAL A 105 -12.95 0.03 -24.76
CA VAL A 105 -11.73 0.55 -25.37
C VAL A 105 -11.54 2.05 -25.05
N ALA A 106 -12.63 2.81 -25.03
CA ALA A 106 -12.64 4.23 -24.67
C ALA A 106 -12.08 4.46 -23.25
N ALA A 107 -12.50 3.64 -22.28
CA ALA A 107 -12.04 3.73 -20.90
C ALA A 107 -10.53 3.50 -20.75
N ARG A 108 -9.93 2.58 -21.52
CA ARG A 108 -8.47 2.31 -21.44
C ARG A 108 -7.60 3.52 -21.76
N ARG A 109 -8.07 4.43 -22.63
CA ARG A 109 -7.33 5.64 -23.01
C ARG A 109 -7.42 6.74 -21.96
N THR A 110 -8.44 6.73 -21.12
CA THR A 110 -8.69 7.75 -20.09
C THR A 110 -8.27 7.31 -18.69
N THR A 111 -7.92 6.04 -18.49
CA THR A 111 -7.58 5.49 -17.17
C THR A 111 -6.10 5.17 -16.99
N THR A 112 -5.27 5.21 -18.03
CA THR A 112 -3.84 4.87 -17.97
C THR A 112 -2.98 5.95 -18.60
N PHE A 113 -1.96 6.39 -17.85
CA PHE A 113 -0.96 7.36 -18.27
C PHE A 113 0.42 6.70 -18.33
N ASP A 114 1.03 6.74 -19.52
CA ASP A 114 2.36 6.20 -19.76
C ASP A 114 3.40 7.32 -19.59
N THR A 115 4.22 7.22 -18.55
CA THR A 115 5.39 8.09 -18.41
C THR A 115 6.61 7.27 -18.83
N PRO A 116 7.20 7.50 -20.03
CA PRO A 116 8.56 7.05 -20.27
C PRO A 116 9.43 7.77 -19.24
N GLY A 117 9.97 7.03 -18.28
CA GLY A 117 10.91 7.58 -17.33
C GLY A 117 12.10 8.07 -18.13
N GLU A 118 12.32 9.37 -18.16
CA GLU A 118 13.52 9.92 -18.79
C GLU A 118 14.71 9.50 -17.93
N ALA A 119 15.31 8.34 -18.21
CA ALA A 119 16.62 8.04 -17.68
C ALA A 119 17.72 8.84 -18.42
N SER A 120 17.40 10.07 -18.85
CA SER A 120 18.26 11.11 -19.44
C SER A 120 19.43 11.52 -18.53
N ARG A 121 19.53 10.91 -17.34
CA ARG A 121 20.52 11.21 -16.31
C ARG A 121 21.70 10.23 -16.28
N VAL A 122 21.93 9.43 -17.33
CA VAL A 122 23.18 8.63 -17.38
C VAL A 122 24.38 9.60 -17.33
N ARG A 123 25.27 9.41 -16.35
CA ARG A 123 26.48 10.22 -16.14
C ARG A 123 27.73 9.41 -16.47
N ALA A 124 28.87 10.08 -16.58
CA ALA A 124 30.15 9.41 -16.85
C ALA A 124 30.53 8.40 -15.75
N GLU A 125 30.20 8.71 -14.49
CA GLU A 125 30.52 7.87 -13.33
C GLU A 125 29.78 6.53 -13.33
N ASP A 126 28.64 6.47 -14.04
CA ASP A 126 27.89 5.23 -14.24
C ASP A 126 28.67 4.24 -15.11
N PHE A 127 29.30 4.73 -16.17
CA PHE A 127 30.12 3.91 -17.08
C PHE A 127 31.43 3.48 -16.44
N THR A 128 32.10 4.37 -15.70
CA THR A 128 33.31 4.00 -14.97
C THR A 128 33.01 2.95 -13.90
N GLY A 129 31.88 3.08 -13.20
CA GLY A 129 31.37 2.07 -12.27
C GLY A 129 31.13 0.71 -12.94
N TYR A 130 30.52 0.70 -14.14
CA TYR A 130 30.33 -0.54 -14.90
C TYR A 130 31.66 -1.19 -15.32
N VAL A 131 32.62 -0.42 -15.84
CA VAL A 131 33.94 -0.92 -16.24
C VAL A 131 34.69 -1.52 -15.03
N ALA A 132 34.65 -0.86 -13.88
CA ALA A 132 35.25 -1.39 -12.66
C ALA A 132 34.60 -2.71 -12.21
N LEU A 133 33.27 -2.80 -12.28
CA LEU A 133 32.54 -4.05 -11.99
C LEU A 133 32.93 -5.18 -12.97
N GLN A 134 33.16 -4.85 -14.25
CA GLN A 134 33.64 -5.81 -15.25
C GLN A 134 35.05 -6.32 -14.91
N HIS A 135 35.96 -5.45 -14.45
CA HIS A 135 37.28 -5.89 -14.00
C HIS A 135 37.20 -6.86 -12.81
N VAL A 136 36.33 -6.59 -11.83
CA VAL A 136 36.07 -7.51 -10.71
C VAL A 136 35.55 -8.87 -11.23
N ALA A 137 34.57 -8.85 -12.13
CA ALA A 137 34.00 -10.07 -12.68
C ALA A 137 35.03 -10.91 -13.47
N ASN A 138 35.89 -10.25 -14.25
CA ASN A 138 36.97 -10.90 -14.99
C ASN A 138 38.00 -11.56 -14.06
N GLU A 139 38.40 -10.88 -12.98
CA GLU A 139 39.35 -11.41 -11.99
C GLU A 139 38.84 -12.71 -11.34
N VAL A 140 37.53 -12.83 -11.12
CA VAL A 140 36.91 -14.03 -10.55
C VAL A 140 36.32 -14.99 -11.60
N SER A 141 36.62 -14.75 -12.88
CA SER A 141 36.12 -15.54 -14.02
C SER A 141 34.60 -15.75 -14.01
N ALA A 142 33.84 -14.72 -13.63
CA ALA A 142 32.39 -14.75 -13.60
C ALA A 142 31.78 -13.99 -14.79
N PRO A 143 30.71 -14.49 -15.41
CA PRO A 143 30.00 -13.75 -16.45
C PRO A 143 29.30 -12.53 -15.84
N LEU A 144 29.48 -11.37 -16.46
CA LEU A 144 28.79 -10.12 -16.13
C LEU A 144 28.31 -9.46 -17.42
N SER A 145 27.00 -9.34 -17.58
CA SER A 145 26.38 -8.55 -18.64
C SER A 145 26.03 -7.14 -18.15
N VAL A 146 25.83 -6.22 -19.10
CA VAL A 146 25.34 -4.86 -18.82
C VAL A 146 23.99 -4.85 -18.09
N GLU A 147 23.17 -5.90 -18.24
CA GLU A 147 21.87 -6.01 -17.56
C GLU A 147 22.02 -6.11 -16.05
N TYR A 148 23.09 -6.73 -15.53
CA TYR A 148 23.36 -6.75 -14.09
C TYR A 148 23.64 -5.35 -13.56
N TRP A 149 24.42 -4.54 -14.28
CA TRP A 149 24.69 -3.16 -13.90
C TRP A 149 23.43 -2.29 -13.93
N LYS A 150 22.60 -2.42 -14.98
CA LYS A 150 21.28 -1.74 -15.04
C LYS A 150 20.33 -2.17 -13.93
N SER A 151 20.48 -3.41 -13.44
CA SER A 151 19.51 -4.03 -12.53
C SER A 151 19.50 -3.45 -11.13
N SER A 152 20.63 -3.06 -10.56
CA SER A 152 20.70 -2.63 -9.16
C SER A 152 21.71 -1.51 -8.98
N PRO A 153 21.39 -0.46 -8.20
CA PRO A 153 22.42 0.43 -7.66
C PRO A 153 23.38 -0.38 -6.78
N TYR A 154 24.63 0.06 -6.72
CA TYR A 154 25.67 -0.55 -5.88
C TYR A 154 25.70 -2.08 -5.97
N PHE A 155 25.67 -2.64 -7.19
CA PHE A 155 25.56 -4.09 -7.42
C PHE A 155 26.60 -4.89 -6.63
N LEU A 156 27.81 -4.35 -6.43
CA LEU A 156 28.87 -4.96 -5.63
C LEU A 156 28.50 -5.13 -4.13
N ASN A 157 27.71 -4.22 -3.56
CA ASN A 157 27.20 -4.37 -2.19
C ASN A 157 25.99 -5.33 -2.12
N PHE A 158 25.28 -5.57 -3.22
CA PHE A 158 24.06 -6.40 -3.28
C PHE A 158 24.25 -7.70 -4.07
N LEU A 159 25.41 -8.34 -3.92
CA LEU A 159 25.84 -9.55 -4.64
C LEU A 159 25.12 -10.86 -4.27
N THR A 160 24.25 -10.85 -3.27
CA THR A 160 23.60 -12.07 -2.76
C THR A 160 22.64 -12.66 -3.79
N GLY A 161 22.79 -13.96 -4.07
CA GLY A 161 21.97 -14.68 -5.07
C GLY A 161 22.53 -14.65 -6.50
N TYR A 162 23.72 -14.09 -6.71
CA TYR A 162 24.36 -14.02 -8.03
C TYR A 162 25.67 -14.81 -8.07
N ARG A 163 25.96 -15.48 -9.19
CA ARG A 163 27.19 -16.26 -9.40
C ARG A 163 28.45 -15.41 -9.23
N VAL A 164 28.48 -14.19 -9.76
CA VAL A 164 29.59 -13.25 -9.55
C VAL A 164 29.78 -12.96 -8.06
N GLY A 165 28.70 -12.88 -7.29
CA GLY A 165 28.76 -12.72 -5.85
C GLY A 165 29.34 -13.93 -5.12
N GLU A 166 29.00 -15.14 -5.55
CA GLU A 166 29.57 -16.39 -5.02
C GLU A 166 31.07 -16.46 -5.29
N HIS A 167 31.48 -16.20 -6.54
CA HIS A 167 32.88 -16.22 -6.93
C HIS A 167 33.71 -15.15 -6.21
N VAL A 168 33.18 -13.92 -6.06
CA VAL A 168 33.83 -12.88 -5.24
C VAL A 168 33.96 -13.34 -3.79
N ARG A 169 32.91 -13.93 -3.20
CA ARG A 169 32.98 -14.44 -1.81
C ARG A 169 34.03 -15.52 -1.64
N ASP A 170 34.14 -16.45 -2.59
CA ASP A 170 35.12 -17.52 -2.51
C ASP A 170 36.54 -17.01 -2.77
N ALA A 171 36.71 -16.08 -3.70
CA ALA A 171 37.99 -15.46 -3.98
C ALA A 171 38.52 -14.62 -2.81
N MET A 172 37.64 -13.97 -2.04
CA MET A 172 38.02 -13.22 -0.84
C MET A 172 38.56 -14.12 0.29
N LYS A 173 38.29 -15.44 0.27
CA LYS A 173 38.86 -16.40 1.24
C LYS A 173 40.30 -16.79 0.92
N VAL A 174 40.75 -16.57 -0.32
CA VAL A 174 42.09 -16.95 -0.78
C VAL A 174 43.01 -15.71 -0.75
N PRO A 175 44.07 -15.68 0.06
CA PRO A 175 44.89 -14.47 0.25
C PRO A 175 45.42 -13.83 -1.03
N GLU A 176 45.88 -14.64 -1.99
CA GLU A 176 46.41 -14.15 -3.26
C GLU A 176 45.33 -13.52 -4.16
N GLN A 177 44.14 -14.12 -4.21
CA GLN A 177 43.01 -13.59 -4.97
C GLN A 177 42.44 -12.34 -4.29
N ARG A 178 42.33 -12.33 -2.96
CA ARG A 178 41.97 -11.16 -2.16
C ARG A 178 42.90 -9.97 -2.44
N ALA A 179 44.21 -10.20 -2.49
CA ALA A 179 45.19 -9.16 -2.79
C ALA A 179 45.02 -8.56 -4.20
N ARG A 180 44.55 -9.34 -5.19
CA ARG A 180 44.25 -8.86 -6.54
C ARG A 180 42.89 -8.14 -6.64
N LEU A 181 41.91 -8.55 -5.84
CA LEU A 181 40.56 -7.96 -5.84
C LEU A 181 40.46 -6.60 -5.14
N LEU A 182 41.15 -6.42 -4.01
CA LEU A 182 41.04 -5.20 -3.20
C LEU A 182 41.30 -3.90 -3.99
N PRO A 183 42.33 -3.80 -4.86
CA PRO A 183 42.54 -2.61 -5.68
C PRO A 183 41.40 -2.35 -6.67
N LEU A 184 40.76 -3.40 -7.20
CA LEU A 184 39.67 -3.28 -8.17
C LEU A 184 38.40 -2.70 -7.52
N PHE A 185 38.16 -3.00 -6.25
CA PHE A 185 37.04 -2.42 -5.50
C PHE A 185 37.16 -0.91 -5.33
N GLY A 186 38.39 -0.37 -5.24
CA GLY A 186 38.60 1.08 -5.14
C GLY A 186 38.08 1.89 -6.34
N GLY A 187 38.01 1.26 -7.52
CA GLY A 187 37.46 1.89 -8.73
C GLY A 187 35.96 1.66 -8.94
N ALA A 188 35.33 0.78 -8.15
CA ALA A 188 33.92 0.43 -8.29
C ALA A 188 33.02 1.32 -7.42
N GLN A 189 31.78 1.50 -7.85
CA GLN A 189 30.75 2.13 -7.02
C GLN A 189 30.45 1.22 -5.82
N ARG A 190 30.76 1.71 -4.61
CA ARG A 190 30.58 0.98 -3.36
C ARG A 190 30.11 1.89 -2.23
N ILE A 191 29.40 1.31 -1.28
CA ILE A 191 28.99 1.96 -0.04
C ILE A 191 30.00 1.63 1.05
N ALA A 192 30.53 2.65 1.71
CA ALA A 192 31.32 2.46 2.94
C ALA A 192 30.38 2.39 4.15
N LYS A 193 30.68 1.47 5.07
CA LYS A 193 29.88 1.29 6.29
C LYS A 193 29.80 2.57 7.14
N SER A 194 30.91 3.29 7.26
CA SER A 194 30.97 4.56 8.00
C SER A 194 30.05 5.64 7.42
N ASP A 195 29.86 5.69 6.10
CA ASP A 195 28.97 6.69 5.51
C ASP A 195 27.51 6.46 5.92
N VAL A 196 27.11 5.19 6.04
CA VAL A 196 25.78 4.81 6.54
C VAL A 196 25.64 5.11 8.03
N GLU A 197 26.63 4.74 8.84
CA GLU A 197 26.63 4.95 10.29
C GLU A 197 26.67 6.44 10.67
N ASP A 198 27.33 7.28 9.88
CA ASP A 198 27.48 8.73 10.11
C ASP A 198 26.36 9.57 9.46
N PHE A 199 25.28 8.96 8.93
CA PHE A 199 24.22 9.67 8.19
C PHE A 199 24.73 10.54 7.03
N ARG A 200 25.77 10.11 6.30
CA ARG A 200 26.29 10.86 5.13
C ARG A 200 25.40 10.68 3.91
N ALA A 201 25.33 11.70 3.07
CA ALA A 201 24.63 11.58 1.80
C ALA A 201 25.32 10.50 0.94
N LEU A 202 24.54 9.52 0.49
CA LEU A 202 25.00 8.51 -0.46
C LEU A 202 24.64 8.97 -1.88
N GLU A 203 25.55 8.77 -2.82
CA GLU A 203 25.18 8.85 -4.23
C GLU A 203 24.18 7.74 -4.57
N TRP A 204 23.37 7.93 -5.60
CA TRP A 204 22.40 6.92 -5.99
C TRP A 204 23.01 5.79 -6.82
N ALA A 205 24.17 6.05 -7.45
CA ALA A 205 24.96 5.10 -8.25
C ALA A 205 24.16 4.31 -9.31
N ASN A 206 23.02 4.85 -9.76
CA ASN A 206 22.18 4.28 -10.81
C ASN A 206 21.24 5.37 -11.37
N PRO A 207 21.07 5.49 -12.70
CA PRO A 207 20.17 6.49 -13.29
C PRO A 207 18.70 6.31 -12.87
N ARG A 208 18.22 5.06 -12.79
CA ARG A 208 16.83 4.75 -12.41
C ARG A 208 16.56 5.11 -10.95
N MET A 209 17.53 4.88 -10.07
CA MET A 209 17.43 5.31 -8.67
C MET A 209 17.32 6.82 -8.53
N ARG A 210 18.04 7.59 -9.36
CA ARG A 210 17.97 9.07 -9.31
C ARG A 210 16.60 9.60 -9.68
N VAL A 211 15.99 9.04 -10.72
CA VAL A 211 14.62 9.40 -11.12
C VAL A 211 13.63 9.00 -10.04
N LEU A 212 13.70 7.77 -9.54
CA LEU A 212 12.80 7.29 -8.48
C LEU A 212 12.92 8.13 -7.20
N ALA A 213 14.15 8.45 -6.78
CA ALA A 213 14.39 9.27 -5.60
C ALA A 213 13.87 10.70 -5.79
N GLU A 214 14.09 11.29 -6.96
CA GLU A 214 13.57 12.62 -7.27
C GLU A 214 12.05 12.66 -7.17
N GLU A 215 11.36 11.74 -7.84
CA GLU A 215 9.90 11.70 -7.90
C GLU A 215 9.23 11.38 -6.56
N THR A 216 9.92 10.67 -5.66
CA THR A 216 9.34 10.22 -4.38
C THR A 216 9.84 10.99 -3.17
N LEU A 217 10.99 11.67 -3.23
CA LEU A 217 11.58 12.35 -2.08
C LEU A 217 11.54 13.88 -2.22
N GLU A 218 11.75 14.44 -3.42
CA GLU A 218 11.78 15.89 -3.62
C GLU A 218 10.42 16.57 -3.45
N PRO A 219 9.29 15.96 -3.85
CA PRO A 219 7.96 16.46 -3.50
C PRO A 219 7.63 16.41 -2.00
N GLY A 220 8.55 15.93 -1.15
CA GLY A 220 8.38 15.95 0.30
C GLY A 220 7.56 14.79 0.88
N TRP A 221 7.31 13.70 0.14
CA TRP A 221 6.50 12.58 0.63
C TRP A 221 7.08 11.91 1.88
N TRP A 222 8.41 11.97 2.06
CA TRP A 222 9.10 11.49 3.26
C TRP A 222 8.64 12.18 4.55
N ARG A 223 7.99 13.36 4.45
CA ARG A 223 7.43 14.11 5.58
C ARG A 223 6.02 13.63 5.98
N LEU A 224 5.45 12.67 5.25
CA LEU A 224 4.11 12.15 5.46
C LEU A 224 4.17 10.75 6.09
N LEU A 225 3.48 10.54 7.21
CA LEU A 225 3.34 9.24 7.85
C LEU A 225 2.24 8.38 7.21
N TRP A 226 1.36 9.01 6.43
CA TRP A 226 0.28 8.37 5.66
C TRP A 226 -0.05 9.15 4.39
N MET A 227 -0.69 8.46 3.44
CA MET A 227 -1.23 9.03 2.20
C MET A 227 -2.32 10.07 2.46
N PRO A 228 -2.37 11.20 1.74
CA PRO A 228 -3.48 12.14 1.82
C PRO A 228 -4.83 11.46 1.53
N PRO A 229 -5.93 11.92 2.16
CA PRO A 229 -7.25 11.32 1.94
C PRO A 229 -7.73 11.55 0.51
N SER A 230 -8.40 10.55 -0.07
CA SER A 230 -9.07 10.70 -1.37
C SER A 230 -10.28 11.64 -1.30
N LEU A 231 -10.92 11.73 -0.12
CA LEU A 231 -12.06 12.62 0.17
C LEU A 231 -11.73 13.54 1.38
N PRO A 232 -11.01 14.66 1.18
CA PRO A 232 -10.61 15.54 2.29
C PRO A 232 -11.82 16.29 2.88
N TYR A 233 -12.02 16.21 4.20
CA TYR A 233 -13.08 16.96 4.91
C TYR A 233 -12.72 18.44 5.12
N HIS A 234 -11.42 18.74 5.19
CA HIS A 234 -10.86 20.08 5.35
C HIS A 234 -9.58 20.22 4.53
N GLN A 235 -9.09 21.45 4.35
CA GLN A 235 -7.85 21.70 3.62
C GLN A 235 -6.65 21.14 4.42
N PRO A 236 -5.71 20.42 3.78
CA PRO A 236 -4.56 19.87 4.47
C PRO A 236 -3.67 20.98 5.05
N GLY A 237 -3.10 20.73 6.23
CA GLY A 237 -2.17 21.62 6.91
C GLY A 237 -0.77 21.01 7.03
N GLY A 238 0.13 21.72 7.71
CA GLY A 238 1.48 21.24 8.00
C GLY A 238 2.24 20.73 6.75
N PRO A 239 2.90 19.56 6.80
CA PRO A 239 3.65 19.04 5.65
C PRO A 239 2.74 18.50 4.54
N TYR A 240 1.45 18.29 4.80
CA TYR A 240 0.49 17.83 3.79
C TYR A 240 0.07 18.95 2.84
N ALA A 241 0.11 20.21 3.29
CA ALA A 241 -0.26 21.37 2.47
C ALA A 241 0.66 21.57 1.24
N SER A 242 1.92 21.10 1.32
CA SER A 242 2.90 21.23 0.23
C SER A 242 2.88 20.08 -0.78
N VAL A 243 2.04 19.07 -0.58
CA VAL A 243 1.98 17.87 -1.43
C VAL A 243 0.70 17.93 -2.26
N ASP A 244 0.85 17.77 -3.58
CA ASP A 244 -0.29 17.62 -4.47
C ASP A 244 -1.01 16.29 -4.19
N PRO A 245 -2.26 16.32 -3.66
CA PRO A 245 -2.99 15.11 -3.30
C PRO A 245 -3.42 14.31 -4.54
N THR A 246 -3.47 14.91 -5.73
CA THR A 246 -3.83 14.21 -6.97
C THR A 246 -2.65 13.38 -7.48
N ALA A 247 -1.44 13.94 -7.47
CA ALA A 247 -0.22 13.32 -7.99
C ALA A 247 0.36 12.20 -7.09
N ILE A 248 0.23 12.32 -5.76
CA ILE A 248 0.83 11.35 -4.84
C ILE A 248 0.09 10.01 -4.86
N THR A 249 0.87 8.93 -4.97
CA THR A 249 0.42 7.54 -4.83
C THR A 249 1.60 6.68 -4.40
N LYS A 250 1.33 5.59 -3.69
CA LYS A 250 2.36 4.57 -3.45
C LYS A 250 2.88 4.02 -4.78
N GLN A 251 4.11 3.50 -4.75
CA GLN A 251 4.84 3.01 -5.90
C GLN A 251 5.07 1.50 -5.78
N LEU A 252 4.55 0.72 -6.74
CA LEU A 252 4.82 -0.70 -6.87
C LEU A 252 5.88 -0.92 -7.96
N ILE A 253 7.03 -1.47 -7.60
CA ILE A 253 8.19 -1.61 -8.49
C ILE A 253 8.43 -3.08 -8.81
N PHE A 254 8.45 -3.42 -10.10
CA PHE A 254 8.77 -4.75 -10.60
C PHE A 254 10.15 -4.81 -11.22
N SER A 255 10.99 -5.71 -10.70
CA SER A 255 12.31 -6.02 -11.23
C SER A 255 12.39 -7.49 -11.68
N SER A 256 13.14 -7.76 -12.74
CA SER A 256 13.48 -9.14 -13.13
C SER A 256 14.66 -9.71 -12.31
N TRP A 257 15.23 -8.91 -11.42
CA TRP A 257 16.49 -9.17 -10.74
C TRP A 257 16.35 -9.08 -9.21
N VAL A 258 16.81 -10.11 -8.49
CA VAL A 258 16.66 -10.27 -7.03
C VAL A 258 17.42 -9.21 -6.21
N ALA A 259 18.52 -8.65 -6.74
CA ALA A 259 19.28 -7.60 -6.05
C ALA A 259 18.49 -6.28 -5.93
N ALA A 260 17.73 -5.91 -6.97
CA ALA A 260 17.14 -4.57 -7.07
C ALA A 260 16.18 -4.25 -5.92
N PRO A 261 15.24 -5.13 -5.52
CA PRO A 261 14.32 -4.81 -4.44
C PRO A 261 14.98 -4.49 -3.11
N SER A 262 16.01 -5.24 -2.72
CA SER A 262 16.76 -4.96 -1.49
C SER A 262 17.54 -3.66 -1.60
N ALA A 263 18.17 -3.39 -2.74
CA ALA A 263 18.94 -2.17 -2.94
C ALA A 263 18.05 -0.91 -2.94
N ILE A 264 16.92 -0.95 -3.65
CA ILE A 264 15.93 0.13 -3.68
C ILE A 264 15.40 0.41 -2.27
N ALA A 265 14.98 -0.65 -1.56
CA ALA A 265 14.40 -0.53 -0.23
C ALA A 265 15.39 0.05 0.80
N SER A 266 16.63 -0.44 0.76
CA SER A 266 17.73 0.04 1.61
C SER A 266 18.04 1.52 1.38
N LEU A 267 18.29 1.92 0.13
CA LEU A 267 18.76 3.28 -0.19
C LEU A 267 17.69 4.34 0.05
N LEU A 268 16.44 4.07 -0.35
CA LEU A 268 15.35 5.03 -0.12
C LEU A 268 15.03 5.17 1.37
N SER A 269 14.96 4.07 2.12
CA SER A 269 14.69 4.14 3.56
C SER A 269 15.83 4.81 4.32
N TYR A 270 17.08 4.55 3.90
CA TYR A 270 18.24 5.24 4.45
C TYR A 270 18.17 6.74 4.23
N GLU A 271 17.89 7.18 2.99
CA GLU A 271 17.83 8.61 2.67
C GLU A 271 16.68 9.29 3.43
N VAL A 272 15.52 8.64 3.57
CA VAL A 272 14.42 9.16 4.40
C VAL A 272 14.84 9.28 5.86
N GLY A 273 15.46 8.24 6.42
CA GLY A 273 16.03 8.30 7.76
C GLY A 273 17.02 9.47 7.88
N ARG A 274 17.98 9.56 6.97
CA ARG A 274 18.96 10.65 6.93
C ARG A 274 18.29 12.01 6.93
N ARG A 275 17.29 12.27 6.09
CA ARG A 275 16.55 13.56 6.06
C ARG A 275 15.81 13.86 7.37
N ILE A 276 15.30 12.85 8.06
CA ILE A 276 14.60 12.98 9.35
C ILE A 276 15.59 13.22 10.51
N PHE A 277 16.72 12.52 10.51
CA PHE A 277 17.70 12.57 11.61
C PHE A 277 18.75 13.67 11.45
N VAL A 278 19.03 14.16 10.23
CA VAL A 278 19.92 15.30 9.99
C VAL A 278 19.29 16.57 10.58
N GLY A 279 19.87 17.07 11.67
CA GLY A 279 19.34 18.17 12.49
C GLY A 279 18.79 17.74 13.87
N SER A 280 18.71 16.43 14.12
CA SER A 280 18.47 15.88 15.45
C SER A 280 19.74 15.90 16.32
N ARG A 281 19.62 15.64 17.63
CA ARG A 281 20.78 15.48 18.53
C ARG A 281 21.51 14.15 18.34
N GLU A 282 21.00 13.26 17.50
CA GLU A 282 21.59 11.94 17.26
C GLU A 282 22.79 12.04 16.32
N SER A 283 23.90 11.42 16.70
CA SER A 283 25.15 11.43 15.94
C SER A 283 25.42 10.15 15.15
N GLU A 284 24.67 9.07 15.40
CA GLU A 284 24.96 7.73 14.85
C GLU A 284 23.70 6.98 14.40
N ASN A 285 23.79 6.36 13.23
CA ASN A 285 22.74 5.53 12.61
C ASN A 285 22.96 4.03 12.87
N THR A 286 23.21 3.65 14.13
CA THR A 286 23.41 2.24 14.50
C THR A 286 22.13 1.66 15.11
N PRO A 287 21.89 0.33 15.02
CA PRO A 287 20.77 -0.31 15.72
C PRO A 287 20.77 -0.03 17.23
N ALA A 288 21.95 0.05 17.86
CA ALA A 288 22.10 0.34 19.28
C ALA A 288 21.70 1.79 19.62
N ALA A 289 22.19 2.78 18.86
CA ALA A 289 21.81 4.18 19.04
C ALA A 289 20.29 4.36 18.86
N ARG A 290 19.71 3.75 17.82
CA ARG A 290 18.26 3.78 17.57
C ARG A 290 17.46 3.15 18.71
N ALA A 291 17.93 2.05 19.29
CA ALA A 291 17.28 1.39 20.42
C ALA A 291 17.36 2.19 21.74
N ALA A 292 18.34 3.08 21.87
CA ALA A 292 18.51 3.93 23.05
C ALA A 292 17.55 5.14 23.09
N ILE A 293 16.86 5.43 21.98
CA ILE A 293 15.93 6.56 21.86
C ILE A 293 14.69 6.29 22.73
N SER A 294 14.57 7.06 23.81
CA SER A 294 13.42 6.97 24.73
C SER A 294 12.10 7.34 24.04
N SER A 295 11.05 6.54 24.23
CA SER A 295 9.74 6.87 23.67
C SER A 295 9.07 8.01 24.44
N ARG A 296 8.39 8.90 23.71
CA ARG A 296 7.77 10.12 24.25
C ARG A 296 6.29 9.95 24.63
N LEU A 297 5.74 8.76 24.37
CA LEU A 297 4.35 8.40 24.70
C LEU A 297 4.29 7.19 25.65
N ASP A 298 5.42 6.84 26.28
CA ASP A 298 5.44 5.85 27.35
C ASP A 298 4.60 6.32 28.55
N TYR A 299 3.84 5.39 29.12
CA TYR A 299 3.11 5.63 30.36
C TYR A 299 4.08 5.63 31.53
N ARG A 300 4.60 6.80 31.88
CA ARG A 300 5.59 6.95 32.96
C ARG A 300 4.94 7.20 34.31
N MET A 301 5.55 6.65 35.36
CA MET A 301 5.22 6.93 36.75
C MET A 301 6.20 7.95 37.33
N ALA A 302 5.72 8.88 38.15
CA ALA A 302 6.54 9.76 38.99
C ALA A 302 5.94 9.77 40.40
N ASP A 303 6.78 9.54 41.42
CA ASP A 303 6.34 9.44 42.83
C ASP A 303 5.12 8.53 43.03
N GLU A 304 5.16 7.34 42.43
CA GLU A 304 4.08 6.34 42.40
C GLU A 304 2.75 6.81 41.77
N ARG A 305 2.75 7.95 41.07
CA ARG A 305 1.58 8.49 40.38
C ARG A 305 1.75 8.50 38.85
N PRO A 306 0.66 8.33 38.08
CA PRO A 306 0.68 8.50 36.63
C PRO A 306 1.14 9.90 36.21
N ALA A 307 2.30 10.01 35.58
CA ALA A 307 2.90 11.29 35.18
C ALA A 307 2.61 11.68 33.73
N SER A 308 2.08 10.76 32.92
CA SER A 308 1.88 10.93 31.47
C SER A 308 0.40 10.83 31.06
N MET A 309 -0.51 11.39 31.87
CA MET A 309 -1.95 11.33 31.63
C MET A 309 -2.40 12.00 30.31
N SER A 310 -1.73 13.06 29.86
CA SER A 310 -2.02 13.65 28.55
C SER A 310 -1.67 12.73 27.38
N ALA A 311 -0.65 11.88 27.54
CA ALA A 311 -0.37 10.82 26.55
C ALA A 311 -1.51 9.80 26.53
N LEU A 312 -2.06 9.41 27.69
CA LEU A 312 -3.25 8.55 27.75
C LEU A 312 -4.45 9.21 27.06
N ALA A 313 -4.74 10.48 27.36
CA ALA A 313 -5.91 11.19 26.84
C ALA A 313 -5.95 11.29 25.31
N VAL A 314 -4.79 11.34 24.64
CA VAL A 314 -4.69 11.34 23.17
C VAL A 314 -5.13 10.01 22.54
N PHE A 315 -4.93 8.88 23.24
CA PHE A 315 -5.28 7.55 22.72
C PHE A 315 -6.55 6.97 23.36
N TRP A 316 -7.05 7.56 24.44
CA TRP A 316 -8.29 7.19 25.10
C TRP A 316 -9.50 7.67 24.27
N PRO A 317 -10.38 6.77 23.79
CA PRO A 317 -11.59 7.19 23.09
C PRO A 317 -12.53 7.98 24.02
N GLN A 318 -12.96 9.17 23.57
CA GLN A 318 -13.83 10.10 24.29
C GLN A 318 -15.11 10.36 23.47
N PRO A 319 -16.11 9.45 23.47
CA PRO A 319 -17.25 9.49 22.54
C PRO A 319 -18.05 10.81 22.50
N ALA A 320 -18.26 11.48 23.62
CA ALA A 320 -18.96 12.75 23.74
C ALA A 320 -18.20 13.84 22.99
N LEU A 321 -16.90 13.96 23.25
CA LEU A 321 -16.03 14.91 22.58
C LEU A 321 -15.88 14.57 21.09
N ALA A 322 -15.65 13.31 20.76
CA ALA A 322 -15.48 12.82 19.40
C ALA A 322 -16.69 13.14 18.52
N ARG A 323 -17.91 12.91 19.02
CA ARG A 323 -19.16 13.27 18.32
C ARG A 323 -19.32 14.77 18.11
N ALA A 324 -19.02 15.57 19.14
CA ALA A 324 -19.21 17.02 19.06
C ALA A 324 -18.21 17.73 18.12
N THR A 325 -17.11 17.06 17.77
CA THR A 325 -15.99 17.66 17.03
C THR A 325 -15.63 16.90 15.76
N ASP A 326 -16.63 16.22 15.16
CA ASP A 326 -16.45 15.44 13.94
C ASP A 326 -16.07 16.34 12.73
N PRO A 327 -14.89 16.16 12.11
CA PRO A 327 -14.51 16.93 10.93
C PRO A 327 -15.46 16.76 9.74
N LEU A 328 -16.15 15.62 9.63
CA LEU A 328 -17.17 15.41 8.59
C LEU A 328 -18.35 16.35 8.80
N ASP A 329 -18.81 16.54 10.04
CA ASP A 329 -19.89 17.48 10.35
C ASP A 329 -19.44 18.93 10.15
N ALA A 330 -18.20 19.26 10.50
CA ALA A 330 -17.62 20.56 10.16
C ALA A 330 -17.66 20.81 8.65
N ALA A 331 -17.30 19.82 7.84
CA ALA A 331 -17.33 19.92 6.38
C ALA A 331 -18.74 20.13 5.81
N ARG A 332 -19.78 19.60 6.48
CA ARG A 332 -21.20 19.80 6.10
C ARG A 332 -21.70 21.21 6.38
N GLU A 333 -21.16 21.85 7.42
CA GLU A 333 -21.55 23.20 7.85
C GLU A 333 -20.82 24.32 7.08
N HIS A 334 -19.88 23.97 6.20
CA HIS A 334 -19.13 24.93 5.38
C HIS A 334 -19.38 24.71 3.88
N THR A 335 -19.38 25.81 3.11
CA THR A 335 -19.54 25.77 1.65
C THR A 335 -18.33 25.19 0.94
N GLU A 336 -17.14 25.42 1.51
CA GLU A 336 -15.86 24.92 1.05
C GLU A 336 -15.17 24.17 2.20
N PRO A 337 -14.24 23.24 1.92
CA PRO A 337 -13.48 22.59 2.97
C PRO A 337 -12.78 23.65 3.84
N PRO A 338 -13.03 23.69 5.17
CA PRO A 338 -12.42 24.70 6.04
C PRO A 338 -10.90 24.51 6.11
N SER A 339 -10.15 25.57 6.44
CA SER A 339 -8.75 25.41 6.85
C SER A 339 -8.64 24.69 8.19
N VAL A 340 -7.45 24.20 8.55
CA VAL A 340 -7.21 23.56 9.85
C VAL A 340 -7.56 24.50 11.01
N GLU A 341 -7.17 25.76 10.92
CA GLU A 341 -7.44 26.78 11.94
C GLU A 341 -8.94 27.03 12.07
N ARG A 342 -9.66 27.06 10.95
CA ARG A 342 -11.11 27.23 10.95
C ARG A 342 -11.84 26.02 11.54
N LEU A 343 -11.35 24.80 11.26
CA LEU A 343 -11.85 23.56 11.85
C LEU A 343 -11.63 23.55 13.37
N LEU A 344 -10.46 23.95 13.85
CA LEU A 344 -10.16 24.01 15.29
C LEU A 344 -11.01 25.08 16.00
N GLU A 345 -11.26 26.23 15.37
CA GLU A 345 -12.16 27.25 15.93
C GLU A 345 -13.62 26.76 15.96
N TRP A 346 -14.07 26.08 14.90
CA TRP A 346 -15.38 25.42 14.91
C TRP A 346 -15.49 24.43 16.06
N ALA A 347 -14.49 23.57 16.26
CA ALA A 347 -14.47 22.60 17.34
C ALA A 347 -14.44 23.28 18.73
N ARG A 348 -13.72 24.40 18.87
CA ARG A 348 -13.68 25.19 20.12
C ARG A 348 -15.07 25.59 20.60
N SER A 349 -15.93 26.05 19.68
CA SER A 349 -17.32 26.41 20.00
C SER A 349 -18.18 25.21 20.43
N ARG A 350 -17.84 24.01 19.95
CA ARG A 350 -18.57 22.75 20.24
C ARG A 350 -18.15 22.09 21.55
N VAL A 351 -16.91 22.30 21.98
CA VAL A 351 -16.39 21.69 23.22
C VAL A 351 -16.75 22.50 24.46
N GLU A 352 -16.93 23.82 24.36
CA GLU A 352 -17.22 24.68 25.52
C GLU A 352 -18.44 24.21 26.34
N PRO A 353 -19.58 23.81 25.75
CA PRO A 353 -20.70 23.25 26.52
C PRO A 353 -20.38 21.93 27.25
N LEU A 354 -19.36 21.20 26.81
CA LEU A 354 -18.97 19.90 27.37
C LEU A 354 -17.92 20.02 28.47
N VAL A 355 -16.91 20.88 28.28
CA VAL A 355 -15.78 21.04 29.23
C VAL A 355 -15.93 22.26 30.16
N GLY A 356 -16.90 23.14 29.86
CA GLY A 356 -17.10 24.42 30.53
C GLY A 356 -16.09 25.49 30.11
N PRO A 357 -16.16 26.70 30.69
CA PRO A 357 -15.32 27.82 30.29
C PRO A 357 -13.83 27.58 30.59
N ALA A 358 -12.96 28.21 29.79
CA ALA A 358 -11.54 28.36 30.10
C ALA A 358 -11.36 29.28 31.32
N GLY A 359 -10.23 29.11 32.02
CA GLY A 359 -9.83 30.07 33.06
C GLY A 359 -8.82 31.08 32.51
N GLU A 360 -8.06 31.72 33.41
CA GLU A 360 -7.08 32.77 33.04
C GLU A 360 -5.63 32.35 33.29
N THR A 361 -5.39 31.18 33.92
CA THR A 361 -4.04 30.77 34.31
C THR A 361 -3.25 30.15 33.16
N SER A 362 -1.95 30.41 33.12
CA SER A 362 -0.97 29.72 32.25
C SER A 362 -0.03 28.81 33.06
N SER A 363 -0.35 28.55 34.33
CA SER A 363 0.48 27.73 35.21
C SER A 363 0.61 26.28 34.74
N THR A 364 1.82 25.72 34.83
CA THR A 364 2.07 24.28 34.59
C THR A 364 1.33 23.40 35.59
N MET A 365 0.97 23.91 36.77
CA MET A 365 0.14 23.22 37.76
C MET A 365 -1.29 22.94 37.28
N SER A 366 -1.72 23.63 36.21
CA SER A 366 -3.04 23.45 35.58
C SER A 366 -3.02 22.44 34.44
N ALA A 367 -1.87 21.83 34.14
CA ALA A 367 -1.73 20.84 33.06
C ALA A 367 -2.62 19.60 33.26
N ALA A 368 -3.06 19.31 34.50
CA ALA A 368 -3.98 18.21 34.76
C ALA A 368 -5.34 18.41 34.06
N TRP A 369 -5.78 19.65 33.86
CA TRP A 369 -7.01 19.96 33.14
C TRP A 369 -6.98 19.53 31.68
N HIS A 370 -5.81 19.54 31.03
CA HIS A 370 -5.65 19.18 29.61
C HIS A 370 -5.99 17.73 29.30
N TRP A 371 -5.86 16.82 30.27
CA TRP A 371 -6.28 15.42 30.12
C TRP A 371 -7.60 15.14 30.86
N PHE A 372 -7.84 15.82 31.99
CA PHE A 372 -9.02 15.60 32.81
C PHE A 372 -10.29 16.04 32.10
N ALA A 373 -10.38 17.29 31.63
CA ALA A 373 -11.62 17.83 31.10
C ALA A 373 -12.14 17.05 29.88
N PRO A 374 -11.30 16.65 28.90
CA PRO A 374 -11.71 15.80 27.80
C PRO A 374 -12.29 14.44 28.24
N ILE A 375 -11.62 13.75 29.18
CA ILE A 375 -12.10 12.45 29.70
C ILE A 375 -13.40 12.61 30.49
N ALA A 376 -13.48 13.67 31.32
CA ALA A 376 -14.63 13.93 32.19
C ALA A 376 -15.91 14.32 31.43
N THR A 377 -15.86 14.60 30.12
CA THR A 377 -17.06 14.87 29.30
C THR A 377 -18.09 13.74 29.31
N GLU A 378 -17.66 12.51 29.63
CA GLU A 378 -18.54 11.34 29.75
C GLU A 378 -19.13 11.15 31.16
N ARG A 379 -18.70 11.93 32.15
CA ARG A 379 -19.09 11.76 33.55
C ARG A 379 -20.62 11.77 33.70
N GLY A 380 -21.14 10.76 34.40
CA GLY A 380 -22.58 10.59 34.61
C GLY A 380 -23.36 10.04 33.40
N GLY A 381 -22.72 9.88 32.24
CA GLY A 381 -23.32 9.29 31.05
C GLY A 381 -23.29 7.75 31.02
N PRO A 382 -24.01 7.11 30.08
CA PRO A 382 -24.01 5.66 29.91
C PRO A 382 -22.62 5.06 29.70
N ARG A 383 -21.77 5.78 28.95
CA ARG A 383 -20.40 5.36 28.67
C ARG A 383 -19.53 5.29 29.92
N ALA A 384 -19.58 6.32 30.77
CA ALA A 384 -18.84 6.31 32.03
C ALA A 384 -19.27 5.15 32.91
N ARG A 385 -20.58 4.84 32.97
CA ARG A 385 -21.09 3.69 33.71
C ARG A 385 -20.51 2.37 33.18
N GLU A 386 -20.58 2.14 31.87
CA GLU A 386 -20.02 0.94 31.25
C GLU A 386 -18.52 0.77 31.53
N LEU A 387 -17.75 1.87 31.47
CA LEU A 387 -16.30 1.85 31.73
C LEU A 387 -15.98 1.61 33.22
N LEU A 388 -16.77 2.16 34.14
CA LEU A 388 -16.63 1.96 35.57
C LEU A 388 -17.03 0.55 36.02
N GLU A 389 -18.00 -0.08 35.35
CA GLU A 389 -18.45 -1.46 35.61
C GLU A 389 -17.55 -2.51 34.94
N ALA A 390 -16.82 -2.14 33.88
CA ALA A 390 -15.91 -3.02 33.17
C ALA A 390 -14.73 -3.46 34.06
N ARG A 391 -14.25 -4.69 33.84
CA ARG A 391 -12.97 -5.13 34.43
C ARG A 391 -11.85 -4.24 33.91
N ARG A 392 -11.10 -3.61 34.83
CA ARG A 392 -9.98 -2.72 34.46
C ARG A 392 -8.98 -3.40 33.53
N SER A 393 -8.69 -4.70 33.72
CA SER A 393 -7.79 -5.47 32.85
C SER A 393 -8.26 -5.46 31.39
N THR A 394 -9.56 -5.56 31.13
CA THR A 394 -10.14 -5.51 29.78
C THR A 394 -9.93 -4.16 29.10
N LEU A 395 -9.94 -3.07 29.87
CA LEU A 395 -9.65 -1.73 29.35
C LEU A 395 -8.15 -1.58 29.05
N VAL A 396 -7.29 -2.11 29.93
CA VAL A 396 -5.84 -2.07 29.73
C VAL A 396 -5.43 -2.92 28.52
N GLU A 397 -5.97 -4.13 28.38
CA GLU A 397 -5.75 -5.01 27.22
C GLU A 397 -6.09 -4.31 25.90
N ALA A 398 -7.24 -3.64 25.83
CA ALA A 398 -7.63 -2.86 24.65
C ALA A 398 -6.65 -1.71 24.36
N MET A 399 -6.19 -1.00 25.40
CA MET A 399 -5.21 0.10 25.27
C MET A 399 -3.79 -0.39 24.95
N VAL A 400 -3.44 -1.63 25.28
CA VAL A 400 -2.21 -2.29 24.80
C VAL A 400 -2.33 -2.67 23.33
N GLY A 401 -3.57 -2.92 22.87
CA GLY A 401 -3.85 -3.42 21.53
C GLY A 401 -3.98 -4.93 21.46
N ALA A 402 -4.14 -5.61 22.60
CA ALA A 402 -4.46 -7.03 22.62
C ALA A 402 -5.84 -7.24 22.01
N SER A 403 -5.92 -8.17 21.06
CA SER A 403 -7.18 -8.68 20.54
C SER A 403 -7.61 -9.93 21.30
N PRO A 404 -8.90 -10.33 21.23
CA PRO A 404 -9.36 -11.59 21.83
C PRO A 404 -8.57 -12.83 21.35
N GLU A 405 -7.94 -12.75 20.18
CA GLU A 405 -7.13 -13.81 19.57
C GLU A 405 -5.70 -13.89 20.16
N ASP A 406 -5.18 -12.81 20.74
CA ASP A 406 -3.77 -12.70 21.17
C ASP A 406 -3.48 -13.41 22.52
N GLY A 407 -4.50 -14.02 23.16
CA GLY A 407 -4.38 -14.62 24.49
C GLY A 407 -4.22 -13.57 25.61
N GLN A 408 -3.72 -13.99 26.77
CA GLN A 408 -3.58 -13.11 27.95
C GLN A 408 -2.29 -12.28 27.83
N ALA A 409 -2.42 -10.98 27.57
CA ALA A 409 -1.29 -10.07 27.42
C ALA A 409 -0.71 -9.63 28.78
N ASP A 410 0.62 -9.46 28.87
CA ASP A 410 1.25 -8.85 30.03
C ASP A 410 0.80 -7.39 30.19
N VAL A 411 0.09 -7.11 31.28
CA VAL A 411 -0.45 -5.79 31.62
C VAL A 411 0.65 -4.91 32.21
N PRO A 412 1.08 -3.81 31.54
CA PRO A 412 2.10 -2.94 32.10
C PRO A 412 1.54 -2.23 33.35
N ARG A 413 2.17 -2.42 34.51
CA ARG A 413 1.75 -1.80 35.79
C ARG A 413 1.55 -0.29 35.69
N ALA A 414 2.36 0.39 34.89
CA ALA A 414 2.21 1.82 34.69
C ALA A 414 0.94 2.18 33.93
N LEU A 415 0.58 1.45 32.86
CA LEU A 415 -0.66 1.68 32.12
C LEU A 415 -1.89 1.37 32.99
N ASP A 416 -1.86 0.30 33.79
CA ASP A 416 -2.95 0.00 34.74
C ASP A 416 -3.23 1.18 35.69
N ALA A 417 -2.19 1.82 36.23
CA ALA A 417 -2.32 3.02 37.05
C ALA A 417 -2.88 4.24 36.28
N HIS A 418 -2.52 4.41 35.01
CA HIS A 418 -3.08 5.48 34.16
C HIS A 418 -4.57 5.25 33.88
N VAL A 419 -4.97 4.01 33.58
CA VAL A 419 -6.38 3.63 33.41
C VAL A 419 -7.15 3.84 34.71
N GLU A 420 -6.59 3.45 35.85
CA GLU A 420 -7.21 3.71 37.15
C GLU A 420 -7.46 5.21 37.38
N GLN A 421 -6.48 6.06 37.08
CA GLN A 421 -6.64 7.51 37.21
C GLN A 421 -7.71 8.07 36.26
N ALA A 422 -7.81 7.56 35.03
CA ALA A 422 -8.88 7.93 34.10
C ALA A 422 -10.27 7.50 34.61
N LEU A 423 -10.39 6.31 35.20
CA LEU A 423 -11.64 5.84 35.81
C LEU A 423 -12.03 6.71 37.02
N ARG A 424 -11.07 7.11 37.86
CA ARG A 424 -11.32 8.08 38.95
C ARG A 424 -11.85 9.41 38.42
N ALA A 425 -11.30 9.89 37.31
CA ALA A 425 -11.81 11.10 36.63
C ALA A 425 -13.23 10.93 36.06
N LEU A 426 -13.65 9.72 35.70
CA LEU A 426 -15.03 9.44 35.29
C LEU A 426 -15.99 9.30 36.48
N ALA A 427 -15.49 8.91 37.65
CA ALA A 427 -16.29 8.78 38.87
C ALA A 427 -16.52 10.14 39.57
N ASP A 428 -15.49 10.66 40.23
CA ASP A 428 -15.62 11.80 41.16
C ASP A 428 -14.39 12.71 41.19
N TRP A 429 -13.19 12.18 40.96
CA TRP A 429 -11.93 12.93 41.05
C TRP A 429 -11.84 14.10 40.07
N ALA A 430 -11.36 15.26 40.51
CA ALA A 430 -11.05 16.42 39.65
C ALA A 430 -9.74 17.09 40.08
N PRO A 431 -9.06 17.87 39.21
CA PRO A 431 -7.90 18.65 39.61
C PRO A 431 -8.27 19.78 40.57
N ASP A 432 -7.46 19.97 41.61
CA ASP A 432 -7.65 21.06 42.59
C ASP A 432 -7.02 22.40 42.13
N SER A 433 -6.47 22.47 40.92
CA SER A 433 -5.85 23.67 40.35
C SER A 433 -6.82 24.53 39.54
N GLU A 434 -6.47 25.79 39.30
CA GLU A 434 -7.22 26.69 38.42
C GLU A 434 -7.26 26.19 36.98
N ARG A 435 -8.33 26.54 36.25
CA ARG A 435 -8.50 26.13 34.84
C ARG A 435 -7.57 26.91 33.93
N PRO A 436 -6.87 26.25 32.98
CA PRO A 436 -5.94 26.94 32.11
C PRO A 436 -6.64 27.77 31.02
N ALA A 437 -5.97 28.83 30.54
CA ALA A 437 -6.47 29.71 29.49
C ALA A 437 -6.63 29.01 28.13
N ASP A 438 -5.80 28.01 27.85
CA ASP A 438 -5.84 27.22 26.62
C ASP A 438 -6.75 25.98 26.72
N LEU A 439 -7.57 25.83 27.77
CA LEU A 439 -8.39 24.64 28.01
C LEU A 439 -9.29 24.29 26.81
N LEU A 440 -10.00 25.28 26.27
CA LEU A 440 -10.90 25.08 25.14
C LEU A 440 -10.13 24.74 23.85
N ALA A 441 -9.01 25.40 23.61
CA ALA A 441 -8.16 25.13 22.45
C ALA A 441 -7.56 23.71 22.50
N THR A 442 -7.04 23.31 23.66
CA THR A 442 -6.52 21.95 23.89
C THR A 442 -7.64 20.90 23.76
N SER A 443 -8.82 21.15 24.32
CA SER A 443 -9.96 20.22 24.22
C SER A 443 -10.48 20.10 22.78
N ALA A 444 -10.50 21.20 22.02
CA ALA A 444 -10.84 21.18 20.60
C ALA A 444 -9.82 20.38 19.78
N LEU A 445 -8.52 20.59 20.03
CA LEU A 445 -7.44 19.85 19.39
C LEU A 445 -7.55 18.34 19.67
N LEU A 446 -7.85 17.94 20.90
CA LEU A 446 -8.06 16.54 21.25
C LEU A 446 -9.35 15.99 20.63
N GLY A 447 -10.44 16.76 20.62
CA GLY A 447 -11.69 16.36 19.98
C GLY A 447 -11.50 16.02 18.50
N VAL A 448 -10.83 16.92 17.77
CA VAL A 448 -10.60 16.77 16.32
C VAL A 448 -9.48 15.77 16.04
N GLY A 449 -8.34 15.90 16.71
CA GLY A 449 -7.07 15.28 16.32
C GLY A 449 -6.59 14.10 17.15
N ALA A 450 -7.23 13.77 18.29
CA ALA A 450 -6.79 12.64 19.10
C ALA A 450 -7.03 11.30 18.37
N PRO A 451 -5.99 10.45 18.18
CA PRO A 451 -6.11 9.10 17.63
C PRO A 451 -7.24 8.26 18.25
N GLY A 452 -7.49 8.36 19.56
CA GLY A 452 -8.60 7.67 20.22
C GLY A 452 -9.97 8.10 19.69
N ASN A 453 -10.16 9.40 19.46
CA ASN A 453 -11.42 9.97 18.94
C ASN A 453 -11.58 9.72 17.44
N ILE A 454 -10.47 9.78 16.70
CA ILE A 454 -10.46 9.48 15.27
C ILE A 454 -10.84 8.01 15.02
N ALA A 455 -10.20 7.08 15.75
CA ALA A 455 -10.50 5.66 15.68
C ALA A 455 -11.97 5.36 16.03
N TRP A 456 -12.47 6.03 17.08
CA TRP A 456 -13.86 5.89 17.50
C TRP A 456 -14.84 6.35 16.41
N ARG A 457 -14.62 7.52 15.82
CA ARG A 457 -15.46 8.04 14.71
C ARG A 457 -15.39 7.14 13.48
N ALA A 458 -14.20 6.71 13.07
CA ALA A 458 -14.02 5.86 11.88
C ALA A 458 -14.79 4.54 12.01
N LEU A 459 -14.71 3.88 13.17
CA LEU A 459 -15.51 2.67 13.43
C LEU A 459 -17.00 2.97 13.58
N SER A 460 -17.39 4.18 13.99
CA SER A 460 -18.79 4.60 14.04
C SER A 460 -19.44 4.67 12.67
N ARG A 461 -18.66 4.94 11.60
CA ARG A 461 -19.17 5.04 10.22
C ARG A 461 -19.80 3.73 9.73
N LEU A 462 -19.24 2.61 10.19
CA LEU A 462 -19.72 1.28 9.82
C LEU A 462 -21.00 0.87 10.56
N ARG A 463 -21.38 1.59 11.61
CA ARG A 463 -22.43 1.17 12.52
C ARG A 463 -23.82 1.58 12.04
N ARG A 464 -24.77 0.67 12.23
CA ARG A 464 -26.21 0.89 12.05
C ARG A 464 -26.94 0.73 13.40
N PRO A 465 -28.13 1.34 13.56
CA PRO A 465 -28.89 1.23 14.80
C PRO A 465 -29.22 -0.22 15.23
N ASP A 466 -29.36 -1.13 14.27
CA ASP A 466 -29.74 -2.52 14.50
C ASP A 466 -28.54 -3.46 14.77
N ASP A 467 -27.30 -2.94 14.75
CA ASP A 467 -26.09 -3.74 14.97
C ASP A 467 -26.01 -4.23 16.43
N GLN A 468 -25.53 -5.47 16.60
CA GLN A 468 -25.24 -6.09 17.90
C GLN A 468 -23.88 -5.65 18.46
N VAL A 469 -23.54 -4.36 18.31
CA VAL A 469 -22.31 -3.77 18.85
C VAL A 469 -22.66 -3.02 20.14
N SER A 470 -22.20 -3.54 21.27
CA SER A 470 -22.37 -2.89 22.55
C SER A 470 -21.63 -1.56 22.58
N GLY A 471 -22.04 -0.68 23.50
CA GLY A 471 -21.26 0.52 23.78
C GLY A 471 -19.81 0.13 24.03
N LEU A 472 -19.54 -0.69 25.04
CA LEU A 472 -18.20 -1.06 25.49
C LEU A 472 -17.37 -1.73 24.38
N GLY A 473 -17.98 -2.59 23.56
CA GLY A 473 -17.32 -3.24 22.42
C GLY A 473 -16.77 -2.24 21.41
N HIS A 474 -17.57 -1.23 21.04
CA HIS A 474 -17.12 -0.15 20.17
C HIS A 474 -15.97 0.68 20.78
N TRP A 475 -16.04 0.98 22.08
CA TRP A 475 -14.94 1.68 22.77
C TRP A 475 -13.65 0.84 22.77
N ARG A 476 -13.75 -0.46 23.02
CA ARG A 476 -12.60 -1.39 23.00
C ARG A 476 -11.99 -1.49 21.61
N ALA A 477 -12.79 -1.65 20.56
CA ALA A 477 -12.31 -1.68 19.19
C ALA A 477 -11.59 -0.37 18.82
N ALA A 478 -12.12 0.79 19.23
CA ALA A 478 -11.47 2.08 19.03
C ALA A 478 -10.13 2.19 19.77
N ALA A 479 -10.05 1.72 21.01
CA ALA A 479 -8.81 1.69 21.79
C ALA A 479 -7.76 0.77 21.15
N VAL A 480 -8.16 -0.39 20.64
CA VAL A 480 -7.29 -1.33 19.91
C VAL A 480 -6.75 -0.68 18.64
N LEU A 481 -7.61 -0.02 17.85
CA LEU A 481 -7.19 0.69 16.64
C LEU A 481 -6.22 1.85 16.97
N ALA A 482 -6.55 2.64 18.00
CA ALA A 482 -5.72 3.76 18.46
C ALA A 482 -4.35 3.32 19.00
N SER A 483 -4.24 2.10 19.55
CA SER A 483 -2.94 1.57 19.98
C SER A 483 -1.98 1.34 18.80
N GLY A 484 -2.49 1.00 17.61
CA GLY A 484 -1.70 0.92 16.38
C GLY A 484 -1.12 2.27 15.96
N LEU A 485 -1.93 3.34 16.07
CA LEU A 485 -1.46 4.72 15.88
C LEU A 485 -0.44 5.11 16.95
N ARG A 486 -0.63 4.70 18.22
CA ARG A 486 0.37 4.92 19.27
C ARG A 486 1.70 4.27 18.90
N SER A 487 1.69 3.01 18.47
CA SER A 487 2.89 2.32 17.99
C SER A 487 3.56 3.03 16.83
N LEU A 488 2.81 3.66 15.93
CA LEU A 488 3.35 4.48 14.84
C LEU A 488 4.02 5.75 15.37
N PHE A 489 3.37 6.51 16.26
CA PHE A 489 3.92 7.75 16.81
C PHE A 489 5.02 7.53 17.86
N MET A 490 5.18 6.31 18.38
CA MET A 490 6.30 5.93 19.27
C MET A 490 7.59 5.62 18.51
N ARG A 491 7.56 5.54 17.18
CA ARG A 491 8.74 5.27 16.36
C ARG A 491 9.70 6.45 16.38
N PRO A 492 11.02 6.21 16.42
CA PRO A 492 12.01 7.28 16.25
C PRO A 492 11.74 8.12 14.99
N ASP A 493 11.50 7.48 13.84
CA ASP A 493 11.23 8.19 12.58
C ASP A 493 10.07 9.20 12.70
N ALA A 494 8.97 8.81 13.34
CA ALA A 494 7.82 9.69 13.54
C ALA A 494 8.12 10.80 14.56
N MET A 495 8.83 10.48 15.65
CA MET A 495 9.18 11.44 16.69
C MET A 495 10.04 12.58 16.16
N PHE A 496 11.12 12.25 15.45
CA PHE A 496 12.03 13.25 14.89
C PHE A 496 11.42 13.98 13.69
N LEU A 497 10.57 13.30 12.90
CA LEU A 497 9.80 13.97 11.85
C LEU A 497 8.89 15.06 12.45
N LEU A 498 8.10 14.72 13.47
CA LEU A 498 7.20 15.70 14.11
C LEU A 498 7.98 16.84 14.80
N ASP A 499 9.17 16.56 15.35
CA ASP A 499 10.05 17.63 15.83
C ASP A 499 10.44 18.56 14.68
N SER A 500 11.01 18.03 13.60
CA SER A 500 11.49 18.86 12.48
C SER A 500 10.38 19.68 11.83
N VAL A 501 9.14 19.17 11.79
CA VAL A 501 7.99 19.85 11.20
C VAL A 501 7.47 20.99 12.09
N TYR A 502 7.41 20.81 13.41
CA TYR A 502 6.75 21.75 14.32
C TYR A 502 7.69 22.53 15.26
N THR A 503 9.01 22.35 15.18
CA THR A 503 9.97 23.14 15.98
C THR A 503 10.62 24.30 15.21
N GLY A 504 10.42 24.39 13.89
CA GLY A 504 11.08 25.36 13.00
C GLY A 504 10.23 26.53 12.48
N SER A 505 8.93 26.60 12.77
CA SER A 505 8.11 27.78 12.43
C SER A 505 8.37 28.88 13.44
N GLY A 506 8.94 30.00 12.99
CA GLY A 506 9.35 31.17 13.77
C GLY A 506 8.25 31.96 14.49
N SER A 507 7.25 31.30 15.06
CA SER A 507 6.43 31.82 16.14
C SER A 507 7.32 31.97 17.37
N GLN A 508 7.76 33.21 17.63
CA GLN A 508 8.31 33.62 18.91
C GLN A 508 7.34 33.23 20.03
N GLY A 509 7.73 32.24 20.82
CA GLY A 509 6.96 31.77 21.97
C GLY A 509 7.23 30.30 22.24
N ASP A 510 7.82 30.02 23.38
CA ASP A 510 8.23 28.71 23.90
C ASP A 510 7.03 27.76 24.23
N GLU A 511 5.95 27.73 23.42
CA GLU A 511 4.62 27.27 23.89
C GLU A 511 3.87 26.15 23.13
N ASP A 512 4.39 25.54 22.05
CA ASP A 512 3.77 24.28 21.49
C ASP A 512 4.17 23.03 22.29
N GLY A 513 4.20 23.20 23.62
CA GLY A 513 4.69 22.27 24.63
C GLY A 513 4.04 20.89 24.58
N ALA A 514 4.88 19.88 24.66
CA ALA A 514 4.60 18.44 24.72
C ALA A 514 4.28 17.72 23.39
N TYR A 515 5.01 16.62 23.15
CA TYR A 515 4.93 15.79 21.93
C TYR A 515 3.51 15.31 21.59
N TRP A 516 2.66 15.06 22.58
CA TRP A 516 1.28 14.62 22.38
C TRP A 516 0.42 15.68 21.65
N ARG A 517 0.69 16.99 21.85
CA ARG A 517 0.00 18.07 21.11
C ARG A 517 0.39 18.03 19.64
N ARG A 518 1.68 17.84 19.34
CA ARG A 518 2.18 17.67 17.97
C ARG A 518 1.57 16.46 17.27
N VAL A 519 1.37 15.35 17.98
CA VAL A 519 0.66 14.18 17.46
C VAL A 519 -0.77 14.56 17.06
N ALA A 520 -1.54 15.15 17.98
CA ALA A 520 -2.92 15.56 17.68
C ALA A 520 -2.97 16.58 16.53
N ARG A 521 -2.08 17.57 16.52
CA ARG A 521 -1.99 18.58 15.45
C ARG A 521 -1.66 17.94 14.10
N TYR A 522 -0.69 17.05 14.05
CA TYR A 522 -0.33 16.31 12.83
C TYR A 522 -1.47 15.45 12.30
N CYS A 523 -2.28 14.84 13.18
CA CYS A 523 -3.50 14.13 12.77
C CYS A 523 -4.53 15.07 12.11
N VAL A 524 -4.70 16.29 12.62
CA VAL A 524 -5.58 17.29 12.00
C VAL A 524 -4.98 17.77 10.68
N ASP A 525 -3.73 18.20 10.67
CA ASP A 525 -3.04 18.70 9.47
C ASP A 525 -3.06 17.68 8.32
N GLY A 526 -2.86 16.39 8.62
CA GLY A 526 -2.87 15.30 7.65
C GLY A 526 -4.24 14.72 7.32
N GLY A 527 -5.34 15.28 7.86
CA GLY A 527 -6.69 14.80 7.56
C GLY A 527 -6.94 13.35 7.98
N LEU A 528 -6.31 12.87 9.07
CA LEU A 528 -6.32 11.46 9.46
C LEU A 528 -7.73 10.89 9.66
N GLN A 529 -8.71 11.73 10.02
CA GLN A 529 -10.11 11.30 10.08
C GLN A 529 -10.61 10.76 8.75
N ALA A 530 -10.47 11.51 7.66
CA ALA A 530 -10.91 11.10 6.34
C ALA A 530 -10.13 9.87 5.84
N VAL A 531 -8.84 9.80 6.15
CA VAL A 531 -7.97 8.66 5.81
C VAL A 531 -8.43 7.38 6.51
N LEU A 532 -8.78 7.44 7.80
CA LEU A 532 -9.27 6.26 8.52
C LEU A 532 -10.71 5.90 8.15
N ASP A 533 -11.59 6.86 7.87
CA ASP A 533 -12.94 6.56 7.33
C ASP A 533 -12.82 5.77 6.01
N GLU A 534 -11.91 6.18 5.11
CA GLU A 534 -11.60 5.49 3.85
C GLU A 534 -11.00 4.10 4.05
N TYR A 535 -9.99 3.99 4.91
CA TYR A 535 -9.31 2.73 5.16
C TYR A 535 -10.23 1.69 5.82
N ILE A 536 -11.02 2.11 6.81
CA ILE A 536 -11.91 1.22 7.55
C ILE A 536 -13.10 0.77 6.69
N HIS A 537 -13.68 1.64 5.85
CA HIS A 537 -14.69 1.24 4.86
C HIS A 537 -14.16 0.13 3.95
N HIS A 538 -12.98 0.34 3.38
CA HIS A 538 -12.39 -0.61 2.43
C HIS A 538 -11.97 -1.91 3.11
N LEU A 539 -11.36 -1.83 4.29
CA LEU A 539 -10.96 -3.01 5.06
C LEU A 539 -12.18 -3.85 5.47
N ALA A 540 -13.28 -3.22 5.88
CA ALA A 540 -14.51 -3.93 6.22
C ALA A 540 -15.06 -4.71 5.03
N GLY A 541 -15.17 -4.06 3.86
CA GLY A 541 -15.68 -4.70 2.64
C GLY A 541 -14.86 -5.89 2.15
N GLU A 542 -13.55 -5.88 2.36
CA GLU A 542 -12.62 -6.92 1.88
C GLU A 542 -12.31 -8.00 2.93
N SER A 543 -12.48 -7.71 4.22
CA SER A 543 -12.10 -8.63 5.30
C SER A 543 -13.02 -9.85 5.44
N GLY A 544 -14.26 -9.77 4.94
CA GLY A 544 -15.29 -10.78 5.18
C GLY A 544 -15.75 -10.89 6.65
N VAL A 545 -15.33 -9.94 7.50
CA VAL A 545 -15.66 -9.91 8.92
C VAL A 545 -17.05 -9.29 9.13
N ASP A 546 -17.87 -9.89 9.99
CA ASP A 546 -19.17 -9.34 10.37
C ASP A 546 -19.01 -8.18 11.36
N THR A 547 -18.93 -6.96 10.84
CA THR A 547 -18.77 -5.74 11.63
C THR A 547 -20.00 -5.36 12.45
N THR A 548 -21.11 -6.09 12.35
CA THR A 548 -22.33 -5.86 13.14
C THR A 548 -22.25 -6.43 14.55
N THR A 549 -21.14 -7.07 14.92
CA THR A 549 -20.91 -7.67 16.24
C THR A 549 -19.70 -7.05 16.94
N ASP A 550 -19.64 -7.13 18.28
CA ASP A 550 -18.48 -6.69 19.06
C ASP A 550 -17.18 -7.37 18.61
N ASP A 551 -17.23 -8.69 18.36
CA ASP A 551 -16.05 -9.48 17.97
C ASP A 551 -15.58 -9.13 16.57
N GLY A 552 -16.50 -8.96 15.61
CA GLY A 552 -16.12 -8.56 14.25
C GLY A 552 -15.56 -7.15 14.18
N LEU A 553 -16.13 -6.20 14.94
CA LEU A 553 -15.57 -4.85 15.02
C LEU A 553 -14.17 -4.84 15.68
N ALA A 554 -13.95 -5.70 16.70
CA ALA A 554 -12.65 -5.87 17.33
C ALA A 554 -11.63 -6.53 16.38
N ALA A 555 -12.04 -7.54 15.60
CA ALA A 555 -11.19 -8.19 14.60
C ALA A 555 -10.77 -7.21 13.49
N LEU A 556 -11.69 -6.36 13.02
CA LEU A 556 -11.40 -5.30 12.07
C LEU A 556 -10.37 -4.29 12.62
N ALA A 557 -10.57 -3.84 13.86
CA ALA A 557 -9.63 -2.94 14.54
C ALA A 557 -8.24 -3.58 14.71
N ALA A 558 -8.18 -4.87 15.04
CA ALA A 558 -6.93 -5.62 15.15
C ALA A 558 -6.21 -5.77 13.80
N ALA A 559 -6.95 -6.03 12.71
CA ALA A 559 -6.38 -6.07 11.36
C ALA A 559 -5.76 -4.72 10.96
N ALA A 560 -6.47 -3.62 11.19
CA ALA A 560 -5.97 -2.28 10.96
C ALA A 560 -4.75 -1.95 11.84
N ARG A 561 -4.78 -2.33 13.13
CA ARG A 561 -3.65 -2.20 14.07
C ARG A 561 -2.40 -2.92 13.56
N ARG A 562 -2.52 -4.17 13.09
CA ARG A 562 -1.39 -4.97 12.59
C ARG A 562 -0.68 -4.29 11.41
N ALA A 563 -1.43 -3.74 10.46
CA ALA A 563 -0.86 -3.01 9.33
C ALA A 563 -0.07 -1.76 9.79
N MET A 564 -0.62 -1.01 10.74
CA MET A 564 0.05 0.16 11.32
C MET A 564 1.28 -0.21 12.14
N ALA A 565 1.26 -1.34 12.84
CA ALA A 565 2.29 -1.78 13.78
C ALA A 565 3.40 -2.65 13.15
N ILE A 566 3.52 -2.70 11.82
CA ILE A 566 4.56 -3.46 11.13
C ILE A 566 5.96 -3.18 11.70
N ARG A 567 6.76 -4.23 11.90
CA ARG A 567 8.15 -4.08 12.38
C ARG A 567 9.05 -3.58 11.27
N GLU A 568 10.17 -2.98 11.64
CA GLU A 568 11.21 -2.56 10.67
C GLU A 568 11.85 -3.78 10.00
N SER A 569 12.22 -3.66 8.73
CA SER A 569 13.07 -4.64 8.05
C SER A 569 14.51 -4.21 8.12
N VAL A 570 15.44 -5.11 8.41
CA VAL A 570 16.88 -4.81 8.28
C VAL A 570 17.44 -5.57 7.10
N TYR A 571 17.71 -4.86 6.01
CA TYR A 571 18.42 -5.43 4.87
C TYR A 571 19.92 -5.30 5.08
N ARG A 572 20.69 -6.33 4.72
CA ARG A 572 22.16 -6.33 4.88
C ARG A 572 22.83 -6.34 3.52
N ALA A 573 23.60 -5.30 3.25
CA ALA A 573 24.47 -5.23 2.10
C ALA A 573 25.87 -5.75 2.48
N THR A 574 26.59 -6.33 1.52
CA THR A 574 27.99 -6.75 1.73
C THR A 574 28.85 -5.52 1.99
N ASP A 575 29.65 -5.58 3.06
CA ASP A 575 30.69 -4.60 3.35
C ASP A 575 31.95 -4.98 2.56
N ILE A 576 32.30 -4.17 1.57
CA ILE A 576 33.42 -4.46 0.67
C ILE A 576 34.77 -4.16 1.33
N ASP A 577 34.79 -3.26 2.32
CA ASP A 577 36.00 -2.97 3.10
C ASP A 577 36.24 -4.02 4.20
N ASN A 578 35.16 -4.62 4.71
CA ASN A 578 35.22 -5.68 5.72
C ASN A 578 34.33 -6.88 5.36
N PHE A 579 34.81 -7.66 4.40
CA PHE A 579 34.07 -8.77 3.80
C PHE A 579 33.76 -9.92 4.78
N ASP A 580 34.55 -10.06 5.84
CA ASP A 580 34.40 -11.08 6.89
C ASP A 580 33.41 -10.65 8.00
N GLY A 581 32.90 -9.41 7.96
CA GLY A 581 31.99 -8.84 8.96
C GLY A 581 30.50 -9.14 8.70
N GLU A 582 29.63 -8.58 9.55
CA GLU A 582 28.16 -8.76 9.43
C GLU A 582 27.49 -7.97 8.28
N GLY A 583 28.29 -7.26 7.48
CA GLY A 583 27.83 -6.35 6.43
C GLY A 583 27.31 -5.00 6.95
N ILE A 584 26.70 -4.26 6.04
CA ILE A 584 26.13 -2.92 6.26
C ILE A 584 24.63 -3.07 6.47
N ALA A 585 24.13 -2.68 7.64
CA ALA A 585 22.72 -2.78 7.99
C ALA A 585 21.93 -1.56 7.48
N PHE A 586 20.81 -1.82 6.82
CA PHE A 586 19.85 -0.83 6.34
C PHE A 586 18.48 -1.05 6.97
N PRO A 587 18.22 -0.44 8.14
CA PRO A 587 16.90 -0.39 8.72
C PRO A 587 15.92 0.30 7.75
N SER A 588 14.83 -0.38 7.42
CA SER A 588 13.95 -0.04 6.29
C SER A 588 12.47 -0.17 6.65
N ARG A 589 11.73 0.90 6.34
CA ARG A 589 10.29 1.03 6.63
C ARG A 589 9.55 1.86 5.59
N TYR A 590 10.16 2.94 5.11
CA TYR A 590 9.60 3.78 4.04
C TYR A 590 9.48 3.02 2.72
N ALA A 591 10.51 2.25 2.38
CA ALA A 591 10.55 1.36 1.23
C ALA A 591 10.84 -0.07 1.68
N LEU A 592 10.08 -1.05 1.16
CA LEU A 592 10.23 -2.46 1.50
C LEU A 592 10.37 -3.35 0.27
N ARG A 593 11.03 -4.49 0.45
CA ARG A 593 11.03 -5.61 -0.49
C ARG A 593 9.85 -6.54 -0.22
N PHE A 594 9.11 -6.87 -1.26
CA PHE A 594 8.14 -7.97 -1.26
C PHE A 594 8.74 -9.20 -1.96
N GLY A 595 9.12 -10.20 -1.18
CA GLY A 595 9.78 -11.42 -1.65
C GLY A 595 10.99 -11.79 -0.80
N SER A 596 11.51 -12.99 -1.05
CA SER A 596 12.63 -13.59 -0.32
C SER A 596 13.91 -13.57 -1.15
N ALA A 597 15.06 -13.29 -0.52
CA ALA A 597 16.38 -13.54 -1.13
C ALA A 597 16.92 -14.95 -0.82
N ARG A 598 16.38 -15.63 0.20
CA ARG A 598 16.68 -17.01 0.60
C ARG A 598 15.41 -17.63 1.20
N HIS A 599 14.82 -18.62 0.54
CA HIS A 599 13.66 -19.36 1.03
C HIS A 599 13.96 -19.90 2.44
N THR A 600 13.27 -19.42 3.49
CA THR A 600 13.10 -20.13 4.79
C THR A 600 12.43 -19.28 5.90
N GLN A 601 12.62 -17.95 6.00
CA GLN A 601 11.97 -17.12 7.06
C GLN A 601 11.25 -15.84 6.58
N ASP A 602 11.68 -15.23 5.47
CA ASP A 602 11.08 -13.98 4.96
C ASP A 602 9.64 -14.16 4.42
N GLU A 603 9.24 -15.38 4.08
CA GLU A 603 7.93 -15.68 3.48
C GLU A 603 6.76 -15.48 4.46
N ALA A 604 6.95 -15.81 5.74
CA ALA A 604 5.93 -15.64 6.78
C ALA A 604 5.53 -14.16 6.99
N ARG A 605 6.38 -13.23 6.55
CA ARG A 605 6.16 -11.78 6.70
C ARG A 605 5.50 -11.14 5.49
N LEU A 606 5.36 -11.86 4.37
CA LEU A 606 4.72 -11.33 3.16
C LEU A 606 3.29 -10.85 3.42
N PRO A 607 2.43 -11.55 4.18
CA PRO A 607 1.09 -11.04 4.50
C PRO A 607 1.13 -9.71 5.26
N GLU A 608 2.05 -9.54 6.22
CA GLU A 608 2.22 -8.29 6.96
C GLU A 608 2.67 -7.14 6.05
N VAL A 609 3.64 -7.39 5.16
CA VAL A 609 4.13 -6.38 4.21
C VAL A 609 3.03 -5.98 3.22
N ARG A 610 2.24 -6.95 2.73
CA ARG A 610 1.08 -6.68 1.87
C ARG A 610 0.05 -5.83 2.60
N ALA A 611 -0.32 -6.21 3.82
CA ALA A 611 -1.29 -5.47 4.63
C ALA A 611 -0.82 -4.04 4.90
N ALA A 612 0.46 -3.84 5.23
CA ALA A 612 1.03 -2.52 5.43
C ALA A 612 1.04 -1.69 4.13
N PHE A 613 1.40 -2.27 2.99
CA PHE A 613 1.35 -1.56 1.70
C PHE A 613 -0.08 -1.18 1.28
N ASN A 614 -1.07 -2.04 1.54
CA ASN A 614 -2.49 -1.75 1.32
C ASN A 614 -3.14 -0.89 2.42
N SER A 615 -2.39 -0.48 3.45
CA SER A 615 -2.82 0.57 4.38
C SER A 615 -2.38 1.95 3.89
N PRO A 616 -2.92 3.07 4.41
CA PRO A 616 -2.46 4.40 4.02
C PRO A 616 -1.05 4.73 4.54
N PHE A 617 -0.51 3.96 5.49
CA PHE A 617 0.77 4.22 6.16
C PHE A 617 1.97 3.65 5.39
N TRP A 618 3.19 3.93 5.83
CA TRP A 618 4.40 3.31 5.26
C TRP A 618 4.31 1.76 5.23
N PRO A 619 4.83 1.10 4.18
CA PRO A 619 5.72 1.64 3.13
C PRO A 619 4.99 2.39 2.00
N PHE A 620 5.65 3.41 1.45
CA PHE A 620 5.21 4.13 0.24
C PHE A 620 5.80 3.54 -1.04
N VAL A 621 6.91 2.82 -0.93
CA VAL A 621 7.55 2.12 -2.05
C VAL A 621 7.64 0.64 -1.73
N LEU A 622 7.14 -0.20 -2.64
CA LEU A 622 7.26 -1.65 -2.54
C LEU A 622 7.95 -2.19 -3.78
N ALA A 623 9.11 -2.80 -3.61
CA ALA A 623 9.86 -3.40 -4.71
C ALA A 623 9.75 -4.93 -4.66
N THR A 624 9.50 -5.56 -5.80
CA THR A 624 9.27 -7.01 -5.91
C THR A 624 9.85 -7.59 -7.20
N THR A 625 9.89 -8.93 -7.25
CA THR A 625 10.24 -9.73 -8.43
C THR A 625 9.01 -10.45 -8.98
N SER A 626 9.17 -11.64 -9.57
CA SER A 626 8.07 -12.51 -9.97
C SER A 626 7.18 -12.96 -8.80
N VAL A 627 7.68 -12.94 -7.56
CA VAL A 627 6.89 -13.30 -6.37
C VAL A 627 5.65 -12.42 -6.20
N GLY A 628 5.72 -11.14 -6.60
CA GLY A 628 4.58 -10.23 -6.55
C GLY A 628 3.72 -10.20 -7.81
N GLN A 629 4.02 -11.02 -8.82
CA GLN A 629 3.37 -10.94 -10.14
C GLN A 629 2.03 -11.67 -10.23
N GLU A 630 1.71 -12.59 -9.31
CA GLU A 630 0.49 -13.41 -9.34
C GLU A 630 -0.20 -13.51 -7.98
N GLY A 631 -1.53 -13.70 -7.98
CA GLY A 631 -2.34 -14.01 -6.79
C GLY A 631 -2.47 -12.94 -5.70
N ILE A 632 -1.95 -11.71 -5.90
CA ILE A 632 -1.86 -10.69 -4.86
C ILE A 632 -2.31 -9.31 -5.38
N ASP A 633 -3.03 -8.57 -4.54
CA ASP A 633 -3.51 -7.22 -4.83
C ASP A 633 -2.77 -6.14 -4.03
N PHE A 634 -2.47 -5.03 -4.69
CA PHE A 634 -1.71 -3.88 -4.15
C PHE A 634 -2.40 -2.53 -4.41
N HIS A 635 -3.69 -2.52 -4.78
CA HIS A 635 -4.41 -1.37 -5.36
C HIS A 635 -4.97 -0.34 -4.38
N TRP A 636 -4.99 -0.61 -3.08
CA TRP A 636 -5.79 0.19 -2.14
C TRP A 636 -5.29 1.64 -2.07
N TRP A 637 -3.98 1.82 -1.96
CA TRP A 637 -3.33 3.15 -1.91
C TRP A 637 -2.28 3.33 -3.01
N CYS A 638 -2.33 2.48 -4.04
CA CYS A 638 -1.40 2.48 -5.15
C CYS A 638 -2.18 2.47 -6.47
N HIS A 639 -1.83 3.38 -7.37
CA HIS A 639 -2.16 3.31 -8.79
C HIS A 639 -0.92 3.62 -9.64
N SER A 640 0.29 3.37 -9.13
CA SER A 640 1.54 3.53 -9.88
C SER A 640 2.34 2.24 -9.93
N ILE A 641 2.72 1.85 -11.13
CA ILE A 641 3.61 0.72 -11.38
C ILE A 641 4.86 1.20 -12.09
N VAL A 642 6.00 0.85 -11.49
CA VAL A 642 7.32 1.12 -12.04
C VAL A 642 7.87 -0.19 -12.60
N HIS A 643 8.00 -0.25 -13.91
CA HIS A 643 8.71 -1.32 -14.59
C HIS A 643 10.21 -0.99 -14.54
N TRP A 644 10.85 -1.42 -13.44
CA TRP A 644 12.31 -1.31 -13.30
C TRP A 644 13.02 -2.07 -14.41
N ASN A 645 12.47 -3.22 -14.79
CA ASN A 645 12.78 -3.90 -16.04
C ASN A 645 11.47 -4.25 -16.76
N LEU A 646 11.49 -4.13 -18.07
CA LEU A 646 10.42 -4.65 -18.92
C LEU A 646 10.36 -6.17 -18.78
N PRO A 647 9.17 -6.77 -18.57
CA PRO A 647 9.00 -8.21 -18.67
C PRO A 647 9.32 -8.68 -20.09
N GLY A 648 9.63 -9.97 -20.21
CA GLY A 648 9.74 -10.62 -21.51
C GLY A 648 8.38 -10.70 -22.20
N ASN A 649 7.30 -10.98 -21.47
CA ASN A 649 5.98 -11.30 -22.01
C ASN A 649 4.97 -10.13 -21.89
N PRO A 650 4.13 -9.85 -22.92
CA PRO A 650 2.99 -8.94 -22.80
C PRO A 650 1.97 -9.35 -21.71
N VAL A 651 1.80 -10.64 -21.43
CA VAL A 651 0.94 -11.11 -20.34
C VAL A 651 1.50 -10.70 -18.98
N ASP A 652 2.78 -10.95 -18.72
CA ASP A 652 3.40 -10.56 -17.45
C ASP A 652 3.28 -9.04 -17.24
N PHE A 653 3.33 -8.27 -18.34
CA PHE A 653 3.11 -6.84 -18.31
C PHE A 653 1.70 -6.48 -17.83
N GLU A 654 0.67 -7.06 -18.44
CA GLU A 654 -0.73 -6.86 -18.03
C GLU A 654 -1.01 -7.41 -16.63
N GLN A 655 -0.43 -8.54 -16.24
CA GLN A 655 -0.58 -9.10 -14.90
C GLN A 655 0.05 -8.20 -13.83
N ARG A 656 1.19 -7.56 -14.11
CA ARG A 656 1.78 -6.55 -13.24
C ARG A 656 0.84 -5.36 -13.09
N GLU A 657 0.24 -4.89 -14.18
CA GLU A 657 -0.75 -3.80 -14.17
C GLU A 657 -2.00 -4.13 -13.36
N GLY A 658 -2.51 -5.34 -13.54
CA GLY A 658 -3.60 -5.90 -12.78
C GLY A 658 -3.28 -6.08 -11.29
N ARG A 659 -2.15 -5.61 -10.76
CA ARG A 659 -1.91 -5.55 -9.30
C ARG A 659 -2.48 -4.31 -8.65
N VAL A 660 -2.59 -3.23 -9.42
CA VAL A 660 -3.10 -1.93 -8.94
C VAL A 660 -4.36 -1.50 -9.69
N ASP A 661 -4.60 -2.03 -10.90
CA ASP A 661 -5.85 -1.85 -11.64
C ASP A 661 -6.91 -2.89 -11.22
N ARG A 662 -7.61 -2.60 -10.12
CA ARG A 662 -8.54 -3.52 -9.45
C ARG A 662 -9.78 -2.80 -8.93
N TYR A 663 -10.77 -3.60 -8.51
CA TYR A 663 -12.00 -3.16 -7.86
C TYR A 663 -11.73 -2.10 -6.78
N LYS A 664 -12.43 -0.96 -6.85
CA LYS A 664 -12.27 0.19 -5.96
C LYS A 664 -10.80 0.63 -5.78
N GLY A 665 -9.99 0.54 -6.84
CA GLY A 665 -8.60 1.00 -6.88
C GLY A 665 -8.42 2.45 -6.43
N HIS A 666 -7.22 2.81 -5.98
CA HIS A 666 -6.93 4.14 -5.45
C HIS A 666 -7.32 5.29 -6.40
N ALA A 667 -7.01 5.17 -7.70
CA ALA A 667 -7.39 6.17 -8.70
C ALA A 667 -8.92 6.33 -8.83
N ILE A 668 -9.66 5.21 -8.83
CA ILE A 668 -11.12 5.19 -8.88
C ILE A 668 -11.70 5.91 -7.66
N ARG A 669 -11.19 5.61 -6.47
CA ARG A 669 -11.65 6.24 -5.22
C ARG A 669 -11.43 7.76 -5.23
N LYS A 670 -10.27 8.23 -5.73
CA LYS A 670 -10.02 9.67 -5.93
C LYS A 670 -11.02 10.30 -6.89
N ASN A 671 -11.27 9.67 -8.04
CA ASN A 671 -12.15 10.23 -9.06
C ASN A 671 -13.63 10.25 -8.62
N VAL A 672 -14.12 9.15 -8.01
CA VAL A 672 -15.47 9.08 -7.46
C VAL A 672 -15.66 10.09 -6.32
N ALA A 673 -14.67 10.23 -5.42
CA ALA A 673 -14.71 11.23 -4.37
C ALA A 673 -14.73 12.67 -4.91
N ALA A 674 -13.96 12.95 -5.97
CA ALA A 674 -13.95 14.25 -6.63
C ALA A 674 -15.30 14.58 -7.28
N ALA A 675 -15.93 13.61 -7.97
CA ALA A 675 -17.20 13.80 -8.65
C ALA A 675 -18.40 13.86 -7.69
N HIS A 676 -18.40 13.05 -6.63
CA HIS A 676 -19.57 12.83 -5.76
C HIS A 676 -19.40 13.33 -4.32
N ARG A 677 -18.46 14.25 -4.08
CA ARG A 677 -18.24 14.83 -2.74
C ARG A 677 -19.54 15.28 -2.05
N SER A 678 -20.48 15.85 -2.79
CA SER A 678 -21.77 16.31 -2.27
C SER A 678 -22.60 15.19 -1.66
N ALA A 679 -22.52 13.95 -2.18
CA ALA A 679 -23.21 12.79 -1.64
C ALA A 679 -22.65 12.39 -0.26
N ALA A 680 -21.32 12.39 -0.09
CA ALA A 680 -20.70 12.14 1.22
C ALA A 680 -21.12 13.16 2.29
N LEU A 681 -21.33 14.41 1.87
CA LEU A 681 -21.70 15.52 2.76
C LEU A 681 -23.22 15.65 2.95
N ALA A 682 -24.03 14.77 2.36
CA ALA A 682 -25.48 14.85 2.52
C ALA A 682 -25.88 14.64 4.01
N PRO A 683 -26.91 15.36 4.50
CA PRO A 683 -27.40 15.20 5.87
C PRO A 683 -27.84 13.75 6.15
N GLY A 684 -27.46 13.21 7.31
CA GLY A 684 -27.83 11.86 7.73
C GLY A 684 -26.98 10.73 7.15
N VAL A 685 -26.02 11.03 6.27
CA VAL A 685 -25.06 10.02 5.78
C VAL A 685 -24.13 9.60 6.92
N GLY A 686 -24.18 8.31 7.27
CA GLY A 686 -23.27 7.71 8.24
C GLY A 686 -21.90 7.44 7.62
N ASP A 687 -21.86 6.55 6.62
CA ASP A 687 -20.65 6.20 5.87
C ASP A 687 -20.54 7.02 4.57
N PRO A 688 -19.60 7.97 4.47
CA PRO A 688 -19.44 8.78 3.28
C PRO A 688 -19.02 7.97 2.04
N TRP A 689 -18.31 6.86 2.23
CA TRP A 689 -17.82 6.04 1.12
C TRP A 689 -18.93 5.21 0.47
N THR A 690 -19.86 4.70 1.27
CA THR A 690 -21.08 4.09 0.73
C THR A 690 -21.86 5.11 -0.11
N ALA A 691 -22.07 6.34 0.41
CA ALA A 691 -22.83 7.37 -0.29
C ALA A 691 -22.20 7.81 -1.63
N VAL A 692 -20.87 7.97 -1.71
CA VAL A 692 -20.23 8.36 -2.99
C VAL A 692 -20.29 7.25 -4.03
N PHE A 693 -20.15 5.99 -3.63
CA PHE A 693 -20.24 4.86 -4.58
C PHE A 693 -21.67 4.60 -5.03
N GLU A 694 -22.67 4.74 -4.15
CA GLU A 694 -24.08 4.67 -4.54
C GLU A 694 -24.46 5.80 -5.50
N ALA A 695 -23.98 7.02 -5.25
CA ALA A 695 -24.19 8.15 -6.15
C ALA A 695 -23.54 7.91 -7.53
N ALA A 696 -22.31 7.38 -7.56
CA ALA A 696 -21.61 7.05 -8.79
C ALA A 696 -22.26 5.89 -9.56
N ALA A 697 -22.79 4.89 -8.86
CA ALA A 697 -23.50 3.77 -9.47
C ALA A 697 -24.89 4.15 -10.02
N ALA A 698 -25.45 5.27 -9.57
CA ALA A 698 -26.72 5.79 -10.07
C ALA A 698 -26.59 6.58 -11.38
N GLU A 699 -25.38 6.89 -11.83
CA GLU A 699 -25.16 7.52 -13.14
C GLU A 699 -25.41 6.51 -14.27
N ASP A 700 -26.43 6.76 -15.11
CA ASP A 700 -26.70 5.95 -16.33
C ASP A 700 -25.72 6.36 -17.45
N ASP A 701 -24.42 6.14 -17.24
CA ASP A 701 -23.41 6.30 -18.29
C ASP A 701 -23.26 4.98 -19.07
N ARG A 702 -24.12 4.83 -20.08
CA ARG A 702 -24.16 3.65 -20.96
C ARG A 702 -22.87 3.42 -21.74
N ASP A 703 -22.02 4.44 -21.88
CA ASP A 703 -20.78 4.35 -22.66
C ASP A 703 -19.62 3.74 -21.85
N LEU A 704 -19.69 3.77 -20.52
CA LEU A 704 -18.68 3.18 -19.64
C LEU A 704 -19.00 1.72 -19.21
N GLY A 705 -20.26 1.29 -19.36
CA GLY A 705 -20.73 -0.09 -19.14
C GLY A 705 -20.68 -0.58 -17.69
N ASP A 706 -20.99 -1.87 -17.48
CA ASP A 706 -21.21 -2.53 -16.16
C ASP A 706 -20.00 -2.53 -15.22
N LEU A 707 -18.83 -2.05 -15.67
CA LEU A 707 -17.61 -1.94 -14.87
C LEU A 707 -17.57 -0.64 -14.05
N THR A 708 -18.47 0.29 -14.32
CA THR A 708 -18.58 1.58 -13.61
C THR A 708 -19.47 1.42 -12.38
N PRO A 709 -19.17 2.05 -11.23
CA PRO A 709 -18.00 2.90 -10.96
C PRO A 709 -16.80 2.13 -10.39
N TYR A 710 -16.92 0.82 -10.20
CA TYR A 710 -16.01 0.09 -9.31
C TYR A 710 -14.68 -0.32 -9.94
N TRP A 711 -14.63 -0.54 -11.25
CA TRP A 711 -13.42 -0.92 -11.98
C TRP A 711 -12.92 0.17 -12.90
N ILE A 712 -13.81 1.09 -13.30
CA ILE A 712 -13.55 2.21 -14.18
C ILE A 712 -14.34 3.40 -13.65
N TYR A 713 -13.68 4.54 -13.50
CA TYR A 713 -14.34 5.81 -13.27
C TYR A 713 -13.45 6.97 -13.77
N PRO A 714 -13.94 7.83 -14.68
CA PRO A 714 -13.13 8.88 -15.29
C PRO A 714 -12.74 9.98 -14.29
N GLY A 715 -11.59 10.59 -14.48
CA GLY A 715 -11.11 11.72 -13.68
C GLY A 715 -9.60 11.93 -13.81
N ASP A 716 -9.07 12.87 -13.03
CA ASP A 716 -7.67 13.29 -13.09
C ASP A 716 -6.71 12.22 -12.56
N ALA A 717 -7.16 11.34 -11.65
CA ALA A 717 -6.35 10.23 -11.19
C ALA A 717 -6.39 9.08 -12.19
N GLN A 718 -5.22 8.73 -12.74
CA GLN A 718 -5.04 7.65 -13.71
C GLN A 718 -3.99 6.66 -13.24
N LEU A 719 -4.08 5.42 -13.69
CA LEU A 719 -3.03 4.41 -13.53
C LEU A 719 -1.73 4.94 -14.15
N GLN A 720 -0.68 5.05 -13.33
CA GLN A 720 0.63 5.53 -13.77
C GLN A 720 1.51 4.33 -14.14
N ARG A 721 1.80 4.19 -15.44
CA ARG A 721 2.76 3.21 -15.96
C ARG A 721 4.10 3.89 -16.19
N ARG A 722 5.07 3.60 -15.33
CA ARG A 722 6.42 4.18 -15.40
C ARG A 722 7.40 3.18 -16.00
N ILE A 723 8.01 3.54 -17.13
CA ILE A 723 8.99 2.71 -17.83
C ILE A 723 10.39 3.26 -17.59
N MET A 724 11.24 2.52 -16.86
CA MET A 724 12.60 2.96 -16.51
C MET A 724 13.63 2.57 -17.60
N ALA A 725 13.33 2.88 -18.87
CA ALA A 725 14.21 2.57 -20.00
C ALA A 725 15.42 3.52 -20.01
N LEU A 726 16.63 2.97 -20.16
CA LEU A 726 17.83 3.81 -20.31
C LEU A 726 17.97 4.30 -21.76
N PRO A 727 18.33 5.58 -21.99
CA PRO A 727 18.58 6.11 -23.33
C PRO A 727 19.61 5.29 -24.08
N LEU A 728 19.41 5.13 -25.39
CA LEU A 728 20.35 4.41 -26.28
C LEU A 728 20.58 2.94 -25.88
N SER A 729 19.65 2.36 -25.13
CA SER A 729 19.70 0.95 -24.74
C SER A 729 18.65 0.13 -25.50
N ARG A 730 18.81 -1.19 -25.50
CA ARG A 730 17.82 -2.14 -26.04
C ARG A 730 16.46 -2.07 -25.33
N ASP A 731 16.35 -1.33 -24.24
CA ASP A 731 15.09 -1.17 -23.51
C ASP A 731 14.06 -0.37 -24.33
N GLU A 732 14.48 0.59 -25.17
CA GLU A 732 13.59 1.35 -26.07
C GLU A 732 12.97 0.44 -27.14
N GLU A 733 13.79 -0.37 -27.82
CA GLU A 733 13.32 -1.35 -28.81
C GLU A 733 12.45 -2.44 -28.19
N ARG A 734 12.76 -2.85 -26.95
CA ARG A 734 11.93 -3.81 -26.20
C ARG A 734 10.58 -3.21 -25.84
N TRP A 735 10.53 -1.94 -25.44
CA TRP A 735 9.30 -1.25 -25.12
C TRP A 735 8.37 -1.17 -26.34
N ALA A 736 8.89 -0.70 -27.48
CA ALA A 736 8.11 -0.63 -28.73
C ALA A 736 7.53 -2.00 -29.11
N ARG A 737 8.35 -3.06 -29.08
CA ARG A 737 7.89 -4.44 -29.35
C ARG A 737 6.86 -4.93 -28.34
N LEU A 738 6.98 -4.56 -27.07
CA LEU A 738 6.05 -4.95 -26.01
C LEU A 738 4.70 -4.25 -26.19
N GLN A 739 4.68 -2.97 -26.56
CA GLN A 739 3.45 -2.24 -26.88
C GLN A 739 2.72 -2.89 -28.07
N ASP A 740 3.45 -3.20 -29.14
CA ASP A 740 2.88 -3.87 -30.32
C ASP A 740 2.34 -5.26 -29.96
N SER A 741 3.09 -6.02 -29.16
CA SER A 741 2.68 -7.35 -28.69
C SER A 741 1.46 -7.28 -27.76
N LEU A 742 1.37 -6.27 -26.90
CA LEU A 742 0.24 -6.06 -25.99
C LEU A 742 -1.06 -5.74 -26.74
N ALA A 743 -0.97 -5.04 -27.87
CA ALA A 743 -2.12 -4.79 -28.73
C ALA A 743 -2.61 -6.07 -29.43
N LEU A 744 -1.68 -6.95 -29.81
CA LEU A 744 -1.96 -8.09 -30.70
C LEU A 744 -2.16 -9.42 -29.97
N TYR A 745 -1.65 -9.62 -28.75
CA TYR A 745 -1.74 -10.94 -28.08
C TYR A 745 -3.18 -11.40 -27.86
N ARG A 746 -4.14 -10.48 -27.70
CA ARG A 746 -5.56 -10.81 -27.60
C ARG A 746 -6.14 -11.42 -28.87
N LEU A 747 -5.55 -11.15 -30.03
CA LEU A 747 -5.92 -11.77 -31.30
C LEU A 747 -5.47 -13.23 -31.38
N ALA A 748 -4.47 -13.60 -30.57
CA ALA A 748 -3.95 -14.96 -30.48
C ALA A 748 -4.66 -15.79 -29.38
N PHE A 749 -5.80 -15.31 -28.85
CA PHE A 749 -6.58 -16.03 -27.86
C PHE A 749 -7.02 -17.40 -28.38
N GLY A 750 -6.75 -18.46 -27.61
CA GLY A 750 -7.09 -19.83 -27.99
C GLY A 750 -6.29 -20.40 -29.17
N GLN A 751 -5.24 -19.72 -29.66
CA GLN A 751 -4.45 -20.16 -30.81
C GLN A 751 -3.18 -20.93 -30.41
N PRO A 752 -2.69 -21.89 -31.22
CA PRO A 752 -1.37 -22.48 -31.06
C PRO A 752 -0.27 -21.54 -31.56
N ARG A 753 0.95 -21.66 -31.01
CA ARG A 753 2.14 -20.87 -31.41
C ARG A 753 1.86 -19.37 -31.52
N GLN A 754 1.31 -18.80 -30.45
CA GLN A 754 0.79 -17.44 -30.40
C GLN A 754 1.85 -16.39 -30.79
N GLU A 755 3.11 -16.59 -30.38
CA GLU A 755 4.24 -15.72 -30.73
C GLU A 755 4.46 -15.65 -32.24
N ASP A 756 4.46 -16.80 -32.94
CA ASP A 756 4.64 -16.84 -34.39
C ASP A 756 3.49 -16.14 -35.13
N MET A 757 2.27 -16.30 -34.62
CA MET A 757 1.09 -15.64 -35.17
C MET A 757 1.19 -14.12 -35.01
N ILE A 758 1.54 -13.61 -33.82
CA ILE A 758 1.74 -12.17 -33.58
C ILE A 758 2.85 -11.63 -34.48
N ALA A 759 4.00 -12.31 -34.56
CA ALA A 759 5.12 -11.89 -35.38
C ALA A 759 4.77 -11.86 -36.88
N ALA A 760 3.93 -12.80 -37.35
CA ALA A 760 3.45 -12.83 -38.72
C ALA A 760 2.43 -11.70 -39.00
N LEU A 761 1.51 -11.42 -38.07
CA LEU A 761 0.57 -10.28 -38.18
C LEU A 761 1.32 -8.94 -38.25
N GLN A 762 2.34 -8.76 -37.40
CA GLN A 762 3.22 -7.58 -37.42
C GLN A 762 3.94 -7.42 -38.76
N ARG A 763 4.54 -8.49 -39.30
CA ARG A 763 5.21 -8.46 -40.62
C ARG A 763 4.29 -8.07 -41.76
N ARG A 764 2.98 -8.28 -41.61
CA ARG A 764 1.96 -7.91 -42.60
C ARG A 764 1.43 -6.48 -42.44
N GLY A 765 1.98 -5.72 -41.49
CA GLY A 765 1.53 -4.36 -41.21
C GLY A 765 0.18 -4.30 -40.50
N VAL A 766 -0.24 -5.38 -39.82
CA VAL A 766 -1.33 -5.29 -38.85
C VAL A 766 -0.78 -4.57 -37.63
N THR A 767 -0.94 -3.25 -37.64
CA THR A 767 -0.58 -2.36 -36.54
C THR A 767 -1.74 -2.26 -35.55
N ALA A 768 -1.52 -1.56 -34.44
CA ALA A 768 -2.55 -1.26 -33.44
C ALA A 768 -3.69 -0.34 -33.94
N GLU A 769 -3.94 -0.24 -35.26
CA GLU A 769 -5.07 0.48 -35.81
C GLU A 769 -6.38 -0.30 -35.60
N GLN A 770 -7.35 0.40 -35.01
CA GLN A 770 -8.54 -0.13 -34.35
C GLN A 770 -9.44 -0.99 -35.26
N GLU A 771 -9.60 -0.61 -36.54
CA GLU A 771 -10.59 -1.21 -37.44
C GLU A 771 -10.30 -2.68 -37.77
N ARG A 772 -9.03 -3.09 -37.89
CA ARG A 772 -8.65 -4.50 -38.17
C ARG A 772 -8.59 -5.38 -36.91
N ILE A 773 -8.35 -4.80 -35.74
CA ILE A 773 -8.31 -5.53 -34.47
C ILE A 773 -9.71 -6.03 -34.09
N ASP A 774 -10.74 -5.20 -34.27
CA ASP A 774 -12.12 -5.56 -33.92
C ASP A 774 -12.70 -6.65 -34.85
N GLU A 775 -12.24 -6.74 -36.11
CA GLU A 775 -12.62 -7.83 -37.04
C GLU A 775 -12.04 -9.20 -36.67
N LEU A 776 -10.94 -9.24 -35.93
CA LEU A 776 -10.24 -10.48 -35.55
C LEU A 776 -10.48 -10.87 -34.08
N ARG A 777 -10.82 -9.91 -33.21
CA ARG A 777 -10.99 -10.16 -31.78
C ARG A 777 -12.23 -11.01 -31.49
N ILE A 778 -12.03 -12.11 -30.78
CA ILE A 778 -13.11 -12.93 -30.22
C ILE A 778 -13.78 -12.17 -29.06
N ASP A 779 -15.06 -11.86 -29.19
CA ASP A 779 -15.88 -11.26 -28.13
C ASP A 779 -16.66 -12.32 -27.35
N LEU A 780 -16.38 -12.45 -26.06
CA LEU A 780 -17.03 -13.41 -25.15
C LEU A 780 -17.99 -12.75 -24.15
N ARG A 781 -18.41 -11.51 -24.41
CA ARG A 781 -19.46 -10.87 -23.60
C ARG A 781 -20.78 -11.64 -23.72
N PRO A 782 -21.55 -11.77 -22.62
CA PRO A 782 -22.89 -12.33 -22.68
C PRO A 782 -23.76 -11.59 -23.70
N PRO A 783 -24.63 -12.27 -24.46
CA PRO A 783 -25.58 -11.58 -25.32
C PRO A 783 -26.45 -10.64 -24.49
N THR A 784 -26.63 -9.40 -24.92
CA THR A 784 -27.64 -8.51 -24.33
C THR A 784 -29.00 -9.17 -24.56
N THR A 785 -29.64 -9.64 -23.51
CA THR A 785 -31.04 -10.07 -23.56
C THR A 785 -31.85 -8.83 -23.90
N SER A 786 -32.20 -8.64 -25.17
CA SER A 786 -33.33 -7.81 -25.54
C SER A 786 -34.53 -8.38 -24.80
N GLY A 787 -35.03 -7.64 -23.80
CA GLY A 787 -36.05 -8.11 -22.88
C GLY A 787 -37.22 -8.79 -23.60
N SER A 788 -37.58 -9.97 -23.11
CA SER A 788 -38.89 -10.57 -23.35
C SER A 788 -39.94 -9.88 -22.51
#